data_AF-A0AAW6U8K5-F1
#
_entry.id   AF-A0AAW6U8K5-F1
#
_cell.length_a   1.000
_cell.length_b   1.000
_cell.length_c   1.000
_cell.angle_alpha   90.00
_cell.angle_beta   90.00
_cell.angle_gamma   90.00
#
_symmetry.space_group_name_H-M   'P 1'
#
loop_
_entity.id
_entity.type
_entity.pdbx_description
1 polymer ?
#
loop_
_entity_poly.entity_id
_entity_poly.type
_entity_poly.pdbx_seq_one_letter_code
_entity_poly.pdbx_strand_id
1 'polypeptide(L)'
;MIRRAIISCLSVLLLSGVVTAQKLTPAGKPVTSAQVRKQFAEPPREYSSAPLWVWNDMLTEQQIAETMADLAGQKVRQVFVHPRPGLMTPYLSEDWFRLWKVALREAEKLDMNVWIYDENSYPSGFAGGLVPEAMPESRGKGLAIQEAKTPGGIGDNALAVFRLTDSSYEDITERVRAGEEFPDGRYLVASIRLAQAGGWFGGKWYVDLLKPGVTEKFIEITMERYREQIGDQFGKRVPGWFTDEPHLAPAGGLHWSDHLPELFKQRWGYDLIQHLPSLVQPVGDWKRVRHNYYNLLLEQFIDRWASPCYEYCEEHDLEFTGHYWEHGWPGAGHGGDNMAMYAWHQRPAIDTLMNQYSEDVNAQFGNVRSVKELSSVANQMGRRRTLCEAYGAGGWDLRFEDMKRIGDWLYVLGVNTLNEHLSYITIRGARKRDHPQSFSYHEPWWDTYHVMAEYFTRLSLVMSQGRQINRVLVLEPTTTTWMYQGATDPPGRLREIGDRFQTLLMDLERAQAEYDVGCEDIIDRQGSTDGDRFKVGYGAYDTVVLPPLTENLNSPTMSLLERYVQAGGVVLCCGDAPVYVDGMPSDRGAALTNGMGWKRVAVAEVPEMVLTRSGDGFAIERQEGDKGILFHHRRHVKDGQFLLLVNTSIESPSAGTLRSDLKGIRQWNLNTGEIEPYPFEQTAGGVEADFGLPASGSLLLFLSEQVVKSRKRPELEASLRAAVPRMMEIRRLQPNVLTLDYVDITAGGETLDDVYFYRANQFAFRKNGMDRNPWDSAVQSRDQLITKTFPANSGFTARYKFTIEEAVPKNLAIVIERTDLYTITCNGQPVSASPGDWWLDKAFGRIDIAKAAKVGENVVTIEARPFTIYHELEPAYVLGDFTLQSTERGFVMIPDKPLKILKPDTSLTHRVNPDGMMWLSGGIGFQNGVEDRAPFVEFDLGESVELTAIQIWNYNEGHVRDLSSRGVRELRVQGSVTGRPDSFDQELGTFRLARAGANSPAEQLDVRMKEVRFVRFEVRSNQQGLTYPADGSPNDNGFVGLAEVRFFAGSDRQLDAVKIHRVSSELASMGRTADRLVDGSGLVGAKPGWRQQGHPFYGAGVAYRQQFDVDKPKGSYVVSLPDWYGSVAEVRVNGKSAGYITAPPWECNVTSQIQRGANAIEVVVIGTLKNTLGPHHAGAGLGSAWPGMFQRGPETGPPAGNAYHTVDYGLFKPFVLTQRLTK
;
A
#
# COMPACT_ATOMS: atom_id res chain seq x y z
N MET A 1 42.40 -59.50 -4.68
CA MET A 1 43.11 -60.26 -3.62
C MET A 1 43.44 -59.32 -2.47
N ILE A 2 42.67 -59.39 -1.37
CA ILE A 2 43.08 -59.49 0.07
C ILE A 2 44.43 -58.82 0.44
N ARG A 3 44.59 -57.85 1.37
CA ARG A 3 44.28 -57.77 2.85
C ARG A 3 44.58 -56.32 3.35
N ARG A 4 43.69 -55.59 4.06
CA ARG A 4 43.51 -55.43 5.55
C ARG A 4 44.76 -54.99 6.36
N ALA A 5 44.76 -54.14 7.41
CA ALA A 5 43.82 -53.21 8.07
C ALA A 5 44.49 -52.64 9.38
N ILE A 6 43.92 -51.56 9.97
CA ILE A 6 43.98 -51.05 11.39
C ILE A 6 45.12 -50.03 11.70
N ILE A 7 44.92 -48.71 11.89
CA ILE A 7 44.09 -47.86 12.81
C ILE A 7 44.73 -47.66 14.21
N SER A 8 45.12 -46.42 14.54
CA SER A 8 44.71 -45.69 15.77
C SER A 8 45.33 -44.28 15.88
N CYS A 9 44.49 -43.32 16.27
CA CYS A 9 44.76 -41.96 16.78
C CYS A 9 45.07 -40.82 15.78
N LEU A 10 44.01 -40.30 15.15
CA LEU A 10 43.90 -38.88 14.80
C LEU A 10 42.42 -38.49 14.85
N SER A 11 42.01 -37.79 15.91
CA SER A 11 40.69 -37.19 16.01
C SER A 11 40.71 -35.95 16.92
N VAL A 12 39.93 -34.96 16.49
CA VAL A 12 39.40 -33.78 17.20
C VAL A 12 40.28 -32.52 17.22
N LEU A 13 40.11 -31.69 16.17
CA LEU A 13 39.94 -30.23 16.25
C LEU A 13 39.49 -29.73 14.86
N LEU A 14 38.22 -29.99 14.54
CA LEU A 14 37.52 -29.35 13.44
C LEU A 14 37.01 -28.00 13.94
N LEU A 15 37.35 -26.95 13.18
CA LEU A 15 36.91 -25.58 13.39
C LEU A 15 35.37 -25.52 13.42
N SER A 16 34.83 -25.17 14.58
CA SER A 16 33.54 -24.48 14.70
C SER A 16 33.76 -23.04 14.23
N GLY A 17 33.19 -22.70 13.07
CA GLY A 17 33.17 -21.34 12.55
C GLY A 17 32.47 -20.43 13.55
N VAL A 18 33.22 -19.43 14.00
CA VAL A 18 32.76 -18.35 14.88
C VAL A 18 31.64 -17.61 14.17
N VAL A 19 30.46 -17.55 14.79
CA VAL A 19 29.43 -16.56 14.50
C VAL A 19 30.09 -15.19 14.61
N THR A 20 30.29 -14.51 13.49
CA THR A 20 30.78 -13.13 13.44
C THR A 20 29.73 -12.26 14.13
N ALA A 21 29.94 -11.97 15.42
CA ALA A 21 29.20 -10.92 16.10
C ALA A 21 29.30 -9.65 15.25
N GLN A 22 28.15 -9.17 14.73
CA GLN A 22 28.10 -7.92 14.00
C GLN A 22 28.82 -6.86 14.83
N LYS A 23 29.88 -6.27 14.28
CA LYS A 23 30.57 -5.17 14.95
C LYS A 23 29.60 -4.01 15.00
N LEU A 24 29.03 -3.75 16.18
CA LEU A 24 28.25 -2.55 16.44
C LEU A 24 29.15 -1.33 16.16
N THR A 25 29.01 -0.72 14.99
CA THR A 25 29.65 0.56 14.67
C THR A 25 28.99 1.64 15.50
N PRO A 26 29.77 2.56 16.14
CA PRO A 26 29.23 3.52 17.09
C PRO A 26 28.17 4.40 16.43
N ALA A 27 27.05 4.60 17.13
CA ALA A 27 26.07 5.63 16.78
C ALA A 27 26.80 6.96 16.54
N GLY A 28 26.50 7.63 15.42
CA GLY A 28 27.22 8.81 14.94
C GLY A 28 27.40 9.90 16.00
N LYS A 29 28.41 10.78 15.81
CA LYS A 29 28.71 11.88 16.75
C LYS A 29 27.45 12.69 17.08
N PRO A 30 27.22 13.05 18.37
CA PRO A 30 26.07 13.86 18.75
C PRO A 30 26.00 15.17 17.96
N VAL A 31 24.87 15.41 17.30
CA VAL A 31 24.59 16.62 16.51
C VAL A 31 23.84 17.65 17.34
N THR A 32 23.99 18.93 17.01
CA THR A 32 23.25 20.05 17.61
C THR A 32 22.21 20.58 16.64
N SER A 33 21.13 21.17 17.15
CA SER A 33 20.09 21.84 16.36
C SER A 33 20.66 22.93 15.43
N ALA A 34 21.71 23.62 15.87
CA ALA A 34 22.40 24.64 15.09
C ALA A 34 23.12 24.07 13.84
N GLN A 35 23.61 22.83 13.90
CA GLN A 35 24.18 22.14 12.74
C GLN A 35 23.09 21.73 11.75
N VAL A 36 21.99 21.14 12.24
CA VAL A 36 20.84 20.76 11.40
C VAL A 36 20.23 21.98 10.71
N ARG A 37 20.10 23.10 11.43
CA ARG A 37 19.56 24.36 10.91
C ARG A 37 20.32 24.89 9.68
N LYS A 38 21.63 24.65 9.56
CA LYS A 38 22.43 25.10 8.40
C LYS A 38 22.05 24.40 7.10
N GLN A 39 21.43 23.22 7.21
CA GLN A 39 21.04 22.38 6.08
C GLN A 39 19.51 22.35 5.89
N PHE A 40 18.72 22.86 6.84
CA PHE A 40 17.27 22.66 6.83
C PHE A 40 16.55 23.29 5.63
N ALA A 41 16.98 24.47 5.17
CA ALA A 41 16.35 25.11 4.01
C ALA A 41 16.62 24.33 2.71
N GLU A 42 17.85 23.84 2.55
CA GLU A 42 18.36 23.10 1.39
C GLU A 42 19.17 21.88 1.85
N PRO A 43 18.51 20.75 2.17
CA PRO A 43 19.20 19.58 2.67
C PRO A 43 20.12 18.95 1.60
N PRO A 44 21.24 18.33 2.01
CA PRO A 44 22.10 17.55 1.12
C PRO A 44 21.36 16.40 0.41
N ARG A 45 21.89 15.96 -0.74
CA ARG A 45 21.27 14.94 -1.61
C ARG A 45 21.00 13.61 -0.92
N GLU A 46 21.78 13.21 0.08
CA GLU A 46 21.57 11.94 0.79
C GLU A 46 20.25 11.89 1.58
N TYR A 47 19.63 13.05 1.82
CA TYR A 47 18.31 13.16 2.45
C TYR A 47 17.16 13.30 1.44
N SER A 48 17.44 13.43 0.15
CA SER A 48 16.39 13.44 -0.88
C SER A 48 15.67 12.09 -0.90
N SER A 49 14.41 12.09 -1.32
CA SER A 49 13.76 10.85 -1.76
C SER A 49 14.51 10.25 -2.94
N ALA A 50 14.27 8.96 -3.17
CA ALA A 50 15.05 8.13 -4.08
C ALA A 50 14.12 7.23 -4.88
N PRO A 51 13.35 7.71 -5.87
CA PRO A 51 12.40 6.89 -6.61
C PRO A 51 13.05 5.71 -7.34
N LEU A 52 12.26 4.65 -7.54
CA LEU A 52 12.58 3.56 -8.47
C LEU A 52 12.52 4.12 -9.89
N TRP A 53 13.68 4.42 -10.47
CA TRP A 53 13.82 4.92 -11.82
C TRP A 53 13.83 3.76 -12.81
N VAL A 54 12.71 3.60 -13.49
CA VAL A 54 12.38 2.38 -14.21
C VAL A 54 12.94 2.40 -15.62
N TRP A 55 13.85 1.46 -15.86
CA TRP A 55 14.43 1.13 -17.14
C TRP A 55 13.58 0.03 -17.78
N ASN A 56 12.70 0.42 -18.70
CA ASN A 56 11.66 -0.45 -19.24
C ASN A 56 11.50 -0.34 -20.76
N ASP A 57 12.55 -0.04 -21.51
CA ASP A 57 12.48 -0.03 -22.98
C ASP A 57 13.83 -0.42 -23.61
N MET A 58 13.97 -0.22 -24.92
CA MET A 58 15.25 -0.12 -25.60
C MET A 58 15.78 1.31 -25.37
N LEU A 59 16.66 1.43 -24.38
CA LEU A 59 17.06 2.71 -23.84
C LEU A 59 18.13 3.42 -24.67
N THR A 60 18.06 4.75 -24.67
CA THR A 60 19.01 5.64 -25.33
C THR A 60 19.72 6.54 -24.31
N GLU A 61 20.92 7.01 -24.63
CA GLU A 61 21.64 7.96 -23.75
C GLU A 61 20.85 9.26 -23.52
N GLN A 62 20.09 9.70 -24.53
CA GLN A 62 19.22 10.88 -24.43
C GLN A 62 18.12 10.68 -23.39
N GLN A 63 17.43 9.55 -23.39
CA GLN A 63 16.42 9.24 -22.37
C GLN A 63 17.01 9.23 -20.96
N ILE A 64 18.20 8.63 -20.79
CA ILE A 64 18.91 8.63 -19.51
C ILE A 64 19.18 10.07 -19.02
N ALA A 65 19.75 10.92 -19.88
CA ALA A 65 20.08 12.29 -19.52
C ALA A 65 18.84 13.16 -19.24
N GLU A 66 17.81 13.04 -20.07
CA GLU A 66 16.57 13.80 -19.91
C GLU A 66 15.83 13.42 -18.63
N THR A 67 15.67 12.12 -18.33
CA THR A 67 14.98 11.72 -17.09
C THR A 67 15.73 12.16 -15.84
N MET A 68 17.06 12.07 -15.83
CA MET A 68 17.88 12.58 -14.72
C MET A 68 17.71 14.11 -14.55
N ALA A 69 17.70 14.86 -15.65
CA ALA A 69 17.49 16.30 -15.62
C ALA A 69 16.06 16.67 -15.14
N ASP A 70 15.04 15.93 -15.58
CA ASP A 70 13.65 16.15 -15.17
C ASP A 70 13.46 15.90 -13.66
N LEU A 71 13.97 14.78 -13.15
CA LEU A 71 13.97 14.47 -11.71
C LEU A 71 14.74 15.52 -10.91
N ALA A 72 15.90 15.93 -11.40
CA ALA A 72 16.68 16.98 -10.77
C ALA A 72 15.96 18.35 -10.78
N GLY A 73 15.20 18.64 -11.83
CA GLY A 73 14.31 19.80 -11.92
C GLY A 73 13.26 19.82 -10.81
N GLN A 74 12.72 18.65 -10.47
CA GLN A 74 11.76 18.46 -9.37
C GLN A 74 12.40 18.24 -7.99
N LYS A 75 13.69 18.58 -7.83
CA LYS A 75 14.43 18.47 -6.54
C LYS A 75 14.62 17.04 -6.02
N VAL A 76 14.38 16.03 -6.85
CA VAL A 76 14.81 14.66 -6.58
C VAL A 76 16.32 14.58 -6.85
N ARG A 77 17.08 14.01 -5.91
CA ARG A 77 18.55 13.92 -5.97
C ARG A 77 19.10 12.51 -5.76
N GLN A 78 18.23 11.50 -5.72
CA GLN A 78 18.62 10.09 -5.67
C GLN A 78 17.69 9.29 -6.58
N VAL A 79 18.18 8.18 -7.14
CA VAL A 79 17.38 7.23 -7.93
C VAL A 79 17.89 5.82 -7.74
N PHE A 80 17.01 4.82 -7.81
CA PHE A 80 17.38 3.42 -7.95
C PHE A 80 17.13 2.98 -9.39
N VAL A 81 18.15 2.51 -10.11
CA VAL A 81 17.97 2.03 -11.48
C VAL A 81 17.29 0.67 -11.44
N HIS A 82 16.00 0.64 -11.77
CA HIS A 82 15.14 -0.53 -11.62
C HIS A 82 14.73 -1.08 -12.99
N PRO A 83 15.22 -2.27 -13.41
CA PRO A 83 14.72 -2.93 -14.60
C PRO A 83 13.33 -3.54 -14.33
N ARG A 84 12.33 -3.26 -15.18
CA ARG A 84 10.92 -3.71 -14.99
C ARG A 84 10.33 -4.32 -16.27
N PRO A 85 9.12 -4.92 -16.19
CA PRO A 85 8.38 -5.38 -17.36
C PRO A 85 8.41 -4.39 -18.52
N GLY A 86 8.78 -4.90 -19.70
CA GLY A 86 8.98 -4.09 -20.90
C GLY A 86 10.43 -3.73 -21.22
N LEU A 87 11.41 -3.99 -20.33
CA LEU A 87 12.83 -3.81 -20.61
C LEU A 87 13.26 -4.58 -21.86
N MET A 88 13.80 -3.85 -22.84
CA MET A 88 14.33 -4.44 -24.08
C MET A 88 15.85 -4.37 -24.15
N THR A 89 16.48 -3.40 -23.51
CA THR A 89 17.94 -3.37 -23.34
C THR A 89 18.37 -4.59 -22.52
N PRO A 90 19.24 -5.48 -23.04
CA PRO A 90 19.64 -6.69 -22.32
C PRO A 90 20.30 -6.38 -20.96
N TYR A 91 19.74 -6.94 -19.88
CA TYR A 91 20.23 -6.77 -18.50
C TYR A 91 21.69 -7.23 -18.36
N LEU A 92 22.51 -6.43 -17.65
CA LEU A 92 23.96 -6.65 -17.45
C LEU A 92 24.81 -6.81 -18.72
N SER A 93 24.33 -6.35 -19.88
CA SER A 93 25.11 -6.29 -21.11
C SER A 93 26.06 -5.08 -21.16
N GLU A 94 26.92 -5.03 -22.17
CA GLU A 94 27.78 -3.85 -22.42
C GLU A 94 26.94 -2.58 -22.65
N ASP A 95 25.78 -2.68 -23.31
CA ASP A 95 24.88 -1.54 -23.48
C ASP A 95 24.24 -1.08 -22.17
N TRP A 96 23.87 -2.02 -21.30
CA TRP A 96 23.40 -1.71 -19.94
C TRP A 96 24.44 -0.88 -19.18
N PHE A 97 25.70 -1.33 -19.17
CA PHE A 97 26.77 -0.62 -18.47
C PHE A 97 27.20 0.67 -19.15
N ARG A 98 27.06 0.78 -20.49
CA ARG A 98 27.23 2.05 -21.21
C ARG A 98 26.21 3.10 -20.74
N LEU A 99 24.95 2.72 -20.57
CA LEU A 99 23.88 3.60 -20.06
C LEU A 99 24.11 3.98 -18.60
N TRP A 100 24.59 3.05 -17.76
CA TRP A 100 25.00 3.35 -16.38
C TRP A 100 26.10 4.40 -16.30
N LYS A 101 27.11 4.32 -17.19
CA LYS A 101 28.16 5.34 -17.29
C LYS A 101 27.59 6.70 -17.70
N VAL A 102 26.55 6.73 -18.52
CA VAL A 102 25.83 7.98 -18.82
C VAL A 102 25.11 8.50 -17.56
N ALA A 103 24.35 7.65 -16.86
CA ALA A 103 23.64 8.02 -15.64
C ALA A 103 24.60 8.59 -14.58
N LEU A 104 25.78 7.98 -14.38
CA LEU A 104 26.79 8.47 -13.42
C LEU A 104 27.38 9.82 -13.81
N ARG A 105 27.66 10.06 -15.11
CA ARG A 105 28.11 11.37 -15.59
C ARG A 105 27.05 12.45 -15.36
N GLU A 106 25.78 12.14 -15.60
CA GLU A 106 24.69 13.08 -15.34
C GLU A 106 24.46 13.30 -13.85
N ALA A 107 24.55 12.24 -13.04
CA ALA A 107 24.49 12.33 -11.59
C ALA A 107 25.60 13.22 -11.00
N GLU A 108 26.81 13.18 -11.57
CA GLU A 108 27.87 14.10 -11.18
C GLU A 108 27.52 15.57 -11.46
N LYS A 109 27.01 15.86 -12.66
CA LYS A 109 26.61 17.21 -13.05
C LYS A 109 25.44 17.77 -12.24
N LEU A 110 24.49 16.91 -11.87
CA LEU A 110 23.23 17.28 -11.21
C LEU A 110 23.28 17.15 -9.68
N ASP A 111 24.43 16.71 -9.15
CA ASP A 111 24.64 16.34 -7.76
C ASP A 111 23.64 15.30 -7.21
N MET A 112 23.61 14.14 -7.86
CA MET A 112 22.74 13.02 -7.51
C MET A 112 23.52 11.78 -7.07
N ASN A 113 22.83 10.90 -6.35
CA ASN A 113 23.26 9.50 -6.13
C ASN A 113 22.45 8.58 -7.05
N VAL A 114 23.07 7.49 -7.50
CA VAL A 114 22.45 6.46 -8.34
C VAL A 114 22.66 5.12 -7.65
N TRP A 115 21.58 4.46 -7.26
CA TRP A 115 21.60 3.20 -6.52
C TRP A 115 21.34 2.02 -7.46
N ILE A 116 21.91 0.87 -7.09
CA ILE A 116 21.70 -0.38 -7.80
C ILE A 116 20.39 -1.01 -7.32
N TYR A 117 19.56 -1.47 -8.25
CA TYR A 117 18.56 -2.49 -7.99
C TYR A 117 19.16 -3.84 -8.42
N ASP A 118 19.17 -4.84 -7.54
CA ASP A 118 20.00 -6.03 -7.72
C ASP A 118 19.45 -7.07 -8.72
N GLU A 119 18.19 -6.93 -9.12
CA GLU A 119 17.44 -7.89 -9.93
C GLU A 119 16.85 -7.28 -11.22
N ASN A 120 16.55 -8.13 -12.21
CA ASN A 120 15.73 -7.76 -13.37
C ASN A 120 14.26 -8.07 -13.09
N SER A 121 13.50 -7.02 -12.76
CA SER A 121 12.21 -7.08 -12.07
C SER A 121 12.40 -7.60 -10.65
N TYR A 122 11.74 -8.67 -10.24
CA TYR A 122 11.72 -9.17 -8.86
C TYR A 122 11.17 -10.60 -8.87
N PRO A 123 11.31 -11.41 -7.80
CA PRO A 123 12.08 -11.18 -6.57
C PRO A 123 13.58 -11.43 -6.74
N SER A 124 14.42 -10.88 -5.88
CA SER A 124 15.89 -11.02 -5.94
C SER A 124 16.38 -12.47 -5.81
N GLY A 125 17.47 -12.77 -6.52
CA GLY A 125 18.26 -14.00 -6.38
C GLY A 125 18.47 -14.79 -7.68
N PHE A 126 17.74 -14.49 -8.75
CA PHE A 126 17.84 -15.22 -10.02
C PHE A 126 18.53 -14.44 -11.15
N ALA A 127 18.80 -13.15 -10.96
CA ALA A 127 19.51 -12.24 -11.86
C ALA A 127 18.99 -12.27 -13.31
N GLY A 128 17.68 -12.13 -13.52
CA GLY A 128 17.04 -12.20 -14.84
C GLY A 128 17.17 -13.57 -15.52
N GLY A 129 17.43 -14.62 -14.74
CA GLY A 129 17.62 -16.00 -15.19
C GLY A 129 19.08 -16.41 -15.34
N LEU A 130 20.04 -15.52 -15.05
CA LEU A 130 21.47 -15.78 -15.21
C LEU A 130 22.02 -16.72 -14.13
N VAL A 131 21.55 -16.63 -12.88
CA VAL A 131 21.95 -17.55 -11.80
C VAL A 131 21.53 -19.00 -12.11
N PRO A 132 20.24 -19.30 -12.37
CA PRO A 132 19.84 -20.67 -12.70
C PRO A 132 20.40 -21.18 -14.03
N GLU A 133 20.88 -20.31 -14.92
CA GLU A 133 21.65 -20.73 -16.10
C GLU A 133 23.09 -21.14 -15.73
N ALA A 134 23.77 -20.34 -14.90
CA ALA A 134 25.15 -20.60 -14.49
C ALA A 134 25.27 -21.73 -13.43
N MET A 135 24.22 -21.95 -12.64
CA MET A 135 24.14 -22.94 -11.57
C MET A 135 22.79 -23.68 -11.63
N PRO A 136 22.57 -24.61 -12.57
CA PRO A 136 21.26 -25.28 -12.75
C PRO A 136 20.75 -26.02 -11.51
N GLU A 137 21.66 -26.51 -10.66
CA GLU A 137 21.36 -27.17 -9.39
C GLU A 137 20.79 -26.24 -8.31
N SER A 138 20.80 -24.92 -8.53
CA SER A 138 20.15 -23.89 -7.69
C SER A 138 18.63 -23.96 -7.72
N ARG A 139 18.02 -24.83 -8.54
CA ARG A 139 16.57 -24.91 -8.72
C ARG A 139 15.80 -25.03 -7.41
N GLY A 140 14.89 -24.08 -7.19
CA GLY A 140 13.98 -24.07 -6.03
C GLY A 140 13.20 -25.37 -5.87
N LYS A 141 12.98 -25.77 -4.61
CA LYS A 141 12.26 -26.99 -4.26
C LYS A 141 11.16 -26.73 -3.24
N GLY A 142 10.21 -27.66 -3.17
CA GLY A 142 9.17 -27.66 -2.16
C GLY A 142 8.84 -29.08 -1.72
N LEU A 143 8.52 -29.25 -0.44
CA LEU A 143 8.04 -30.49 0.16
C LEU A 143 6.51 -30.49 0.14
N ALA A 144 5.93 -31.17 -0.85
CA ALA A 144 4.49 -31.40 -0.92
C ALA A 144 4.10 -32.59 -0.04
N ILE A 145 3.32 -32.35 1.01
CA ILE A 145 2.75 -33.38 1.87
C ILE A 145 1.25 -33.44 1.59
N GLN A 146 0.78 -34.55 1.03
CA GLN A 146 -0.62 -34.71 0.60
C GLN A 146 -1.26 -35.90 1.32
N GLU A 147 -2.51 -35.71 1.77
CA GLU A 147 -3.30 -36.81 2.30
C GLU A 147 -3.90 -37.65 1.15
N ALA A 148 -3.77 -38.97 1.25
CA ALA A 148 -4.26 -39.93 0.29
C ALA A 148 -5.00 -41.08 0.99
N LYS A 149 -5.96 -41.67 0.30
CA LYS A 149 -6.76 -42.80 0.80
C LYS A 149 -6.00 -44.13 0.80
N THR A 150 -5.00 -44.25 -0.07
CA THR A 150 -4.07 -45.38 -0.15
C THR A 150 -2.66 -44.81 -0.30
N PRO A 151 -1.60 -45.54 0.10
CA PRO A 151 -0.22 -45.05 -0.05
C PRO A 151 0.20 -44.90 -1.52
N GLY A 152 -0.53 -45.54 -2.46
CA GLY A 152 -0.32 -45.43 -3.91
C GLY A 152 1.05 -45.95 -4.38
N GLY A 153 1.27 -45.98 -5.70
CA GLY A 153 2.60 -46.21 -6.25
C GLY A 153 3.48 -45.00 -5.98
N ILE A 154 4.40 -45.13 -5.01
CA ILE A 154 5.44 -44.14 -4.69
C ILE A 154 6.24 -43.86 -5.97
N GLY A 155 6.06 -42.68 -6.57
CA GLY A 155 6.92 -42.22 -7.65
C GLY A 155 8.33 -41.89 -7.13
N ASP A 156 9.31 -41.78 -8.04
CA ASP A 156 10.74 -41.54 -7.71
C ASP A 156 10.98 -40.31 -6.80
N ASN A 157 10.04 -39.39 -6.77
CA ASN A 157 10.10 -38.11 -6.08
C ASN A 157 9.58 -38.17 -4.63
N ALA A 158 9.05 -39.31 -4.19
CA ALA A 158 8.46 -39.47 -2.86
C ALA A 158 9.54 -39.78 -1.81
N LEU A 159 9.58 -38.90 -0.81
CA LEU A 159 10.57 -38.91 0.27
C LEU A 159 10.17 -39.90 1.36
N ALA A 160 8.90 -39.85 1.79
CA ALA A 160 8.36 -40.69 2.85
C ALA A 160 6.84 -40.87 2.74
N VAL A 161 6.33 -41.97 3.28
CA VAL A 161 4.89 -42.28 3.40
C VAL A 161 4.56 -42.65 4.84
N PHE A 162 3.61 -41.93 5.41
CA PHE A 162 3.14 -42.14 6.77
C PHE A 162 1.71 -42.61 6.80
N ARG A 163 1.41 -43.61 7.63
CA ARG A 163 0.03 -43.96 7.98
C ARG A 163 -0.38 -43.15 9.20
N LEU A 164 -1.44 -42.36 9.07
CA LEU A 164 -1.97 -41.55 10.18
C LEU A 164 -2.95 -42.34 11.05
N THR A 165 -2.96 -41.97 12.33
CA THR A 165 -4.02 -42.25 13.31
C THR A 165 -4.55 -40.92 13.85
N ASP A 166 -5.47 -40.94 14.82
CA ASP A 166 -6.07 -39.70 15.36
C ASP A 166 -5.05 -38.81 16.09
N SER A 167 -3.99 -39.37 16.68
CA SER A 167 -3.00 -38.62 17.48
C SER A 167 -1.53 -38.94 17.17
N SER A 168 -1.28 -39.97 16.35
CA SER A 168 0.05 -40.48 16.03
C SER A 168 0.16 -40.91 14.56
N TYR A 169 1.34 -41.35 14.15
CA TYR A 169 1.60 -41.82 12.79
C TYR A 169 2.70 -42.89 12.78
N GLU A 170 2.71 -43.71 11.73
CA GLU A 170 3.71 -44.75 11.49
C GLU A 170 4.40 -44.48 10.15
N ASP A 171 5.74 -44.46 10.13
CA ASP A 171 6.51 -44.45 8.88
C ASP A 171 6.45 -45.84 8.22
N ILE A 172 5.80 -45.91 7.07
CA ILE A 172 5.64 -47.14 6.28
C ILE A 172 6.42 -47.07 4.96
N THR A 173 7.33 -46.11 4.80
CA THR A 173 8.01 -45.81 3.53
C THR A 173 8.68 -47.03 2.93
N GLU A 174 9.51 -47.74 3.71
CA GLU A 174 10.25 -48.90 3.23
C GLU A 174 9.34 -50.10 2.94
N ARG A 175 8.23 -50.23 3.66
CA ARG A 175 7.22 -51.28 3.43
C ARG A 175 6.47 -51.04 2.11
N VAL A 176 6.07 -49.80 1.85
CA VAL A 176 5.44 -49.43 0.58
C VAL A 176 6.43 -49.57 -0.58
N ARG A 177 7.71 -49.16 -0.42
CA ARG A 177 8.77 -49.36 -1.43
C ARG A 177 9.06 -50.84 -1.70
N ALA A 178 8.91 -51.71 -0.70
CA ALA A 178 9.00 -53.16 -0.85
C ALA A 178 7.79 -53.79 -1.55
N GLY A 179 6.78 -52.99 -1.91
CA GLY A 179 5.57 -53.46 -2.58
C GLY A 179 4.52 -54.06 -1.65
N GLU A 180 4.59 -53.78 -0.35
CA GLU A 180 3.55 -54.21 0.60
C GLU A 180 2.22 -53.50 0.31
N GLU A 181 1.12 -54.25 0.25
CA GLU A 181 -0.23 -53.71 0.08
C GLU A 181 -0.81 -53.23 1.42
N PHE A 182 -1.42 -52.04 1.40
CA PHE A 182 -2.07 -51.45 2.57
C PHE A 182 -3.56 -51.21 2.29
N PRO A 183 -4.43 -51.39 3.30
CA PRO A 183 -5.87 -51.11 3.15
C PRO A 183 -6.13 -49.61 3.00
N ASP A 184 -7.33 -49.26 2.57
CA ASP A 184 -7.82 -47.88 2.61
C ASP A 184 -7.66 -47.28 4.02
N GLY A 185 -7.18 -46.05 4.09
CA GLY A 185 -6.87 -45.36 5.34
C GLY A 185 -6.49 -43.90 5.09
N ARG A 186 -5.88 -43.27 6.10
CA ARG A 186 -5.32 -41.92 5.98
C ARG A 186 -3.81 -42.02 5.85
N TYR A 187 -3.28 -41.67 4.68
CA TYR A 187 -1.85 -41.70 4.41
C TYR A 187 -1.36 -40.30 4.08
N LEU A 188 -0.21 -39.89 4.64
CA LEU A 188 0.50 -38.70 4.16
C LEU A 188 1.65 -39.13 3.27
N VAL A 189 1.62 -38.67 2.02
CA VAL A 189 2.71 -38.87 1.07
C VAL A 189 3.48 -37.57 0.96
N ALA A 190 4.74 -37.59 1.41
CA ALA A 190 5.67 -36.48 1.31
C ALA A 190 6.50 -36.63 0.02
N SER A 191 6.51 -35.62 -0.85
CA SER A 191 7.20 -35.65 -2.14
C SER A 191 7.84 -34.31 -2.49
N ILE A 192 8.95 -34.37 -3.23
CA ILE A 192 9.66 -33.17 -3.67
C ILE A 192 9.07 -32.64 -4.97
N ARG A 193 8.77 -31.35 -4.98
CA ARG A 193 8.38 -30.56 -6.15
C ARG A 193 9.51 -29.61 -6.53
N LEU A 194 9.71 -29.45 -7.83
CA LEU A 194 10.73 -28.56 -8.38
C LEU A 194 10.05 -27.33 -8.97
N ALA A 195 10.67 -26.16 -8.79
CA ALA A 195 10.20 -24.91 -9.35
C ALA A 195 10.06 -25.03 -10.88
N GLN A 196 8.96 -24.51 -11.44
CA GLN A 196 8.68 -24.63 -12.86
C GLN A 196 9.41 -23.56 -13.66
N ALA A 197 9.67 -23.87 -14.94
CA ALA A 197 10.18 -22.88 -15.85
C ALA A 197 9.08 -21.84 -16.16
N GLY A 198 9.42 -20.55 -16.19
CA GLY A 198 8.45 -19.48 -16.43
C GLY A 198 9.06 -18.27 -17.11
N GLY A 199 8.26 -17.58 -17.92
CA GLY A 199 8.67 -16.34 -18.60
C GLY A 199 9.15 -15.27 -17.61
N TRP A 200 8.52 -15.19 -16.44
CA TRP A 200 8.90 -14.28 -15.35
C TRP A 200 10.35 -14.49 -14.88
N PHE A 201 10.86 -15.72 -14.92
CA PHE A 201 12.24 -16.06 -14.55
C PHE A 201 13.17 -16.16 -15.77
N GLY A 202 12.92 -15.39 -16.82
CA GLY A 202 13.73 -15.42 -18.05
C GLY A 202 13.67 -16.76 -18.79
N GLY A 203 12.56 -17.51 -18.66
CA GLY A 203 12.41 -18.86 -19.18
C GLY A 203 13.12 -19.94 -18.34
N LYS A 204 13.62 -19.59 -17.15
CA LYS A 204 14.20 -20.49 -16.14
C LYS A 204 13.24 -20.59 -14.94
N TRP A 205 13.75 -20.83 -13.74
CA TRP A 205 13.01 -21.02 -12.51
C TRP A 205 13.58 -20.15 -11.39
N TYR A 206 12.80 -19.93 -10.32
CA TYR A 206 13.34 -19.34 -9.11
C TYR A 206 14.30 -20.29 -8.37
N VAL A 207 15.24 -19.72 -7.64
CA VAL A 207 16.35 -20.41 -6.99
C VAL A 207 16.01 -20.83 -5.56
N ASP A 208 16.73 -21.82 -5.03
CA ASP A 208 16.76 -22.19 -3.61
C ASP A 208 17.84 -21.34 -2.92
N LEU A 209 17.43 -20.26 -2.24
CA LEU A 209 18.33 -19.36 -1.52
C LEU A 209 19.04 -20.03 -0.33
N LEU A 210 18.56 -21.18 0.15
CA LEU A 210 19.21 -21.92 1.23
C LEU A 210 20.30 -22.87 0.72
N LYS A 211 20.40 -23.07 -0.60
CA LYS A 211 21.43 -23.89 -1.20
C LYS A 211 22.79 -23.16 -1.15
N PRO A 212 23.85 -23.79 -0.61
CA PRO A 212 25.18 -23.20 -0.60
C PRO A 212 25.66 -22.80 -2.00
N GLY A 213 26.25 -21.61 -2.15
CA GLY A 213 26.81 -21.10 -3.39
C GLY A 213 25.87 -20.24 -4.24
N VAL A 214 24.56 -20.24 -3.95
CA VAL A 214 23.57 -19.49 -4.75
C VAL A 214 23.75 -17.98 -4.61
N THR A 215 23.85 -17.48 -3.38
CA THR A 215 24.04 -16.04 -3.11
C THR A 215 25.41 -15.56 -3.57
N GLU A 216 26.45 -16.35 -3.38
CA GLU A 216 27.79 -16.03 -3.89
C GLU A 216 27.78 -15.94 -5.41
N LYS A 217 27.07 -16.85 -6.09
CA LYS A 217 26.88 -16.79 -7.54
C LYS A 217 26.07 -15.57 -7.97
N PHE A 218 25.04 -15.20 -7.21
CA PHE A 218 24.27 -13.98 -7.45
C PHE A 218 25.14 -12.72 -7.35
N ILE A 219 25.93 -12.58 -6.28
CA ILE A 219 26.89 -11.47 -6.08
C ILE A 219 27.95 -11.44 -7.20
N GLU A 220 28.52 -12.60 -7.58
CA GLU A 220 29.48 -12.70 -8.67
C GLU A 220 28.91 -12.22 -10.01
N ILE A 221 27.68 -12.61 -10.33
CA ILE A 221 27.04 -12.24 -11.61
C ILE A 221 26.63 -10.76 -11.62
N THR A 222 26.19 -10.24 -10.47
CA THR A 222 25.60 -8.90 -10.38
C THR A 222 26.62 -7.89 -9.83
N MET A 223 26.88 -7.92 -8.53
CA MET A 223 27.63 -6.90 -7.80
C MET A 223 29.09 -6.81 -8.22
N GLU A 224 29.78 -7.93 -8.51
CA GLU A 224 31.14 -7.87 -9.03
C GLU A 224 31.20 -7.20 -10.41
N ARG A 225 30.21 -7.45 -11.27
CA ARG A 225 30.12 -6.81 -12.59
C ARG A 225 29.81 -5.32 -12.45
N TYR A 226 28.95 -4.93 -11.52
CA TYR A 226 28.73 -3.53 -11.18
C TYR A 226 30.00 -2.85 -10.65
N ARG A 227 30.70 -3.48 -9.71
CA ARG A 227 31.97 -2.98 -9.14
C ARG A 227 33.01 -2.73 -10.23
N GLU A 228 33.20 -3.69 -11.13
CA GLU A 228 34.09 -3.58 -12.29
C GLU A 228 33.72 -2.42 -13.23
N GLN A 229 32.43 -2.24 -13.51
CA GLN A 229 31.94 -1.29 -14.53
C GLN A 229 31.75 0.13 -14.01
N ILE A 230 31.38 0.28 -12.74
CA ILE A 230 31.19 1.56 -12.04
C ILE A 230 32.55 2.11 -11.57
N GLY A 231 33.48 1.24 -11.18
CA GLY A 231 34.84 1.63 -10.80
C GLY A 231 34.86 2.50 -9.54
N ASP A 232 35.44 3.69 -9.65
CA ASP A 232 35.73 4.54 -8.50
C ASP A 232 34.50 5.20 -7.85
N GLN A 233 33.33 5.12 -8.48
CA GLN A 233 32.07 5.64 -7.95
C GLN A 233 31.32 4.64 -7.04
N PHE A 234 31.76 3.38 -7.01
CA PHE A 234 31.23 2.33 -6.13
C PHE A 234 31.56 2.67 -4.67
N GLY A 235 30.57 2.70 -3.79
CA GLY A 235 30.70 3.21 -2.41
C GLY A 235 30.75 4.74 -2.30
N LYS A 236 30.53 5.48 -3.40
CA LYS A 236 30.52 6.95 -3.41
C LYS A 236 29.21 7.53 -3.94
N ARG A 237 29.09 7.72 -5.25
CA ARG A 237 27.83 8.14 -5.90
C ARG A 237 26.88 6.97 -6.11
N VAL A 238 27.39 5.74 -6.00
CA VAL A 238 26.62 4.51 -5.87
C VAL A 238 26.76 4.04 -4.42
N PRO A 239 25.83 4.42 -3.53
CA PRO A 239 26.01 4.21 -2.09
C PRO A 239 25.71 2.78 -1.66
N GLY A 240 25.07 1.96 -2.49
CA GLY A 240 24.59 0.64 -2.11
C GLY A 240 23.63 0.05 -3.14
N TRP A 241 22.98 -1.04 -2.75
CA TRP A 241 21.95 -1.68 -3.57
C TRP A 241 20.70 -2.04 -2.78
N PHE A 242 19.59 -2.11 -3.52
CA PHE A 242 18.27 -2.53 -3.07
C PHE A 242 18.02 -3.99 -3.45
N THR A 243 17.55 -4.78 -2.50
CA THR A 243 17.02 -6.13 -2.70
C THR A 243 15.51 -6.16 -2.55
N ASP A 244 14.82 -6.89 -3.42
CA ASP A 244 13.37 -6.88 -3.49
C ASP A 244 12.80 -8.28 -3.31
N GLU A 245 12.08 -8.47 -2.20
CA GLU A 245 11.31 -9.67 -1.88
C GLU A 245 12.05 -11.02 -2.02
N PRO A 246 13.36 -11.16 -1.71
CA PRO A 246 13.96 -12.49 -1.65
C PRO A 246 13.20 -13.35 -0.64
N HIS A 247 12.79 -14.56 -1.04
CA HIS A 247 11.83 -15.32 -0.26
C HIS A 247 12.06 -16.84 -0.27
N LEU A 248 11.49 -17.51 0.71
CA LEU A 248 11.47 -18.97 0.84
C LEU A 248 10.22 -19.63 0.26
N ALA A 249 9.40 -18.89 -0.51
CA ALA A 249 8.19 -19.44 -1.10
C ALA A 249 8.48 -20.75 -1.87
N PRO A 250 7.82 -21.86 -1.52
CA PRO A 250 8.20 -23.17 -2.01
C PRO A 250 7.67 -23.44 -3.42
N ALA A 251 8.35 -24.31 -4.15
CA ALA A 251 7.82 -24.87 -5.40
C ALA A 251 6.55 -25.74 -5.22
N GLY A 252 6.14 -25.97 -3.97
CA GLY A 252 4.91 -26.64 -3.56
C GLY A 252 5.00 -27.13 -2.11
N GLY A 253 3.93 -26.92 -1.32
CA GLY A 253 3.89 -27.34 0.09
C GLY A 253 4.76 -26.47 0.99
N LEU A 254 5.76 -27.06 1.64
CA LEU A 254 6.71 -26.38 2.54
C LEU A 254 8.07 -26.14 1.86
N HIS A 255 8.87 -25.20 2.35
CA HIS A 255 10.21 -24.97 1.81
C HIS A 255 11.10 -26.21 1.94
N TRP A 256 11.97 -26.47 0.95
CA TRP A 256 12.87 -27.61 1.02
C TRP A 256 14.23 -27.31 0.40
N SER A 257 15.27 -27.77 1.07
CA SER A 257 16.63 -27.90 0.52
C SER A 257 17.21 -29.24 0.94
N ASP A 258 18.09 -29.82 0.13
CA ASP A 258 18.60 -31.20 0.33
C ASP A 258 19.39 -31.36 1.64
N HIS A 259 19.94 -30.26 2.17
CA HIS A 259 20.73 -30.26 3.39
C HIS A 259 19.90 -30.06 4.66
N LEU A 260 18.61 -29.70 4.54
CA LEU A 260 17.77 -29.41 5.72
C LEU A 260 17.67 -30.59 6.70
N PRO A 261 17.47 -31.86 6.29
CA PRO A 261 17.34 -32.96 7.25
C PRO A 261 18.58 -33.16 8.12
N GLU A 262 19.78 -33.05 7.52
CA GLU A 262 21.04 -33.23 8.24
C GLU A 262 21.30 -32.06 9.19
N LEU A 263 21.10 -30.82 8.72
CA LEU A 263 21.25 -29.62 9.55
C LEU A 263 20.25 -29.61 10.71
N PHE A 264 19.00 -30.03 10.46
CA PHE A 264 17.98 -30.15 11.48
C PHE A 264 18.37 -31.15 12.56
N LYS A 265 18.86 -32.33 12.16
CA LYS A 265 19.33 -33.35 13.09
C LYS A 265 20.55 -32.87 13.89
N GLN A 266 21.47 -32.16 13.25
CA GLN A 266 22.64 -31.57 13.91
C GLN A 266 22.22 -30.50 14.94
N ARG A 267 21.27 -29.62 14.58
CA ARG A 267 20.81 -28.52 15.43
C ARG A 267 19.96 -28.99 16.61
N TRP A 268 19.04 -29.93 16.37
CA TRP A 268 17.99 -30.28 17.33
C TRP A 268 18.06 -31.71 17.89
N GLY A 269 18.92 -32.56 17.34
CA GLY A 269 19.19 -33.90 17.87
C GLY A 269 18.20 -35.00 17.49
N TYR A 270 17.26 -34.74 16.56
CA TYR A 270 16.30 -35.73 16.07
C TYR A 270 16.04 -35.58 14.55
N ASP A 271 15.52 -36.63 13.93
CA ASP A 271 15.43 -36.74 12.46
C ASP A 271 14.16 -36.09 11.89
N LEU A 272 14.31 -35.00 11.13
CA LEU A 272 13.17 -34.30 10.50
C LEU A 272 12.30 -35.23 9.64
N ILE A 273 12.90 -36.20 8.93
CA ILE A 273 12.17 -37.10 8.04
C ILE A 273 11.15 -37.91 8.83
N GLN A 274 11.49 -38.34 10.05
CA GLN A 274 10.58 -39.10 10.91
C GLN A 274 9.42 -38.26 11.48
N HIS A 275 9.40 -36.95 11.24
CA HIS A 275 8.41 -36.03 11.81
C HIS A 275 7.69 -35.16 10.77
N LEU A 276 7.78 -35.48 9.48
CA LEU A 276 7.08 -34.71 8.44
C LEU A 276 5.57 -34.56 8.66
N PRO A 277 4.80 -35.56 9.16
CA PRO A 277 3.39 -35.38 9.48
C PRO A 277 3.11 -34.22 10.43
N SER A 278 3.98 -34.02 11.42
CA SER A 278 3.87 -32.99 12.44
C SER A 278 4.01 -31.57 11.89
N LEU A 279 4.60 -31.39 10.70
CA LEU A 279 4.68 -30.08 10.05
C LEU A 279 3.34 -29.60 9.48
N VAL A 280 2.43 -30.52 9.15
CA VAL A 280 1.15 -30.20 8.47
C VAL A 280 -0.09 -30.59 9.27
N GLN A 281 0.04 -31.47 10.26
CA GLN A 281 -1.04 -31.98 11.11
C GLN A 281 -0.66 -31.88 12.59
N PRO A 282 -1.61 -31.66 13.52
CA PRO A 282 -1.36 -31.60 14.96
C PRO A 282 -1.20 -33.01 15.57
N VAL A 283 -0.25 -33.79 15.06
CA VAL A 283 0.07 -35.17 15.50
C VAL A 283 1.50 -35.26 16.00
N GLY A 284 1.76 -36.13 16.99
CA GLY A 284 3.07 -36.18 17.65
C GLY A 284 3.46 -34.87 18.34
N ASP A 285 4.76 -34.55 18.39
CA ASP A 285 5.31 -33.34 19.02
C ASP A 285 5.30 -32.14 18.07
N TRP A 286 4.14 -31.84 17.49
CA TRP A 286 4.02 -30.91 16.36
C TRP A 286 4.43 -29.47 16.66
N LYS A 287 4.18 -28.99 17.89
CA LYS A 287 4.59 -27.64 18.31
C LYS A 287 6.11 -27.49 18.27
N ARG A 288 6.83 -28.44 18.87
CA ARG A 288 8.30 -28.48 18.85
C ARG A 288 8.84 -28.65 17.44
N VAL A 289 8.29 -29.59 16.66
CA VAL A 289 8.76 -29.87 15.29
C VAL A 289 8.65 -28.65 14.40
N ARG A 290 7.51 -27.94 14.42
CA ARG A 290 7.30 -26.75 13.59
C ARG A 290 8.15 -25.58 14.05
N HIS A 291 8.20 -25.31 15.36
CA HIS A 291 9.10 -24.32 15.94
C HIS A 291 10.54 -24.52 15.45
N ASN A 292 11.07 -25.72 15.63
CA ASN A 292 12.45 -26.06 15.28
C ASN A 292 12.71 -25.98 13.77
N TYR A 293 11.71 -26.31 12.94
CA TYR A 293 11.79 -26.25 11.49
C TYR A 293 11.87 -24.80 11.00
N TYR A 294 10.96 -23.93 11.45
CA TYR A 294 10.98 -22.51 11.05
C TYR A 294 12.19 -21.77 11.64
N ASN A 295 12.62 -22.10 12.86
CA ASN A 295 13.86 -21.55 13.41
C ASN A 295 15.07 -21.92 12.54
N LEU A 296 15.19 -23.18 12.10
CA LEU A 296 16.28 -23.58 11.22
C LEU A 296 16.19 -22.90 9.85
N LEU A 297 14.98 -22.76 9.28
CA LEU A 297 14.81 -22.02 8.02
C LEU A 297 15.29 -20.58 8.15
N LEU A 298 14.95 -19.90 9.24
CA LEU A 298 15.40 -18.53 9.51
C LEU A 298 16.93 -18.46 9.66
N GLU A 299 17.52 -19.33 10.49
CA GLU A 299 18.99 -19.42 10.66
C GLU A 299 19.68 -19.59 9.31
N GLN A 300 19.19 -20.51 8.48
CA GLN A 300 19.76 -20.76 7.15
C GLN A 300 19.52 -19.58 6.20
N PHE A 301 18.38 -18.89 6.27
CA PHE A 301 18.12 -17.77 5.38
C PHE A 301 19.03 -16.58 5.71
N ILE A 302 19.26 -16.33 6.99
CA ILE A 302 20.26 -15.36 7.46
C ILE A 302 21.65 -15.74 6.95
N ASP A 303 22.10 -16.97 7.22
CA ASP A 303 23.46 -17.41 6.93
C ASP A 303 23.74 -17.54 5.42
N ARG A 304 22.72 -17.82 4.62
CA ARG A 304 22.87 -18.08 3.17
C ARG A 304 22.50 -16.91 2.29
N TRP A 305 21.75 -15.93 2.77
CA TRP A 305 21.35 -14.76 1.99
C TRP A 305 21.74 -13.44 2.66
N ALA A 306 21.22 -13.17 3.85
CA ALA A 306 21.32 -11.85 4.46
C ALA A 306 22.74 -11.50 4.91
N SER A 307 23.41 -12.41 5.62
CA SER A 307 24.78 -12.20 6.11
C SER A 307 25.80 -12.05 4.98
N PRO A 308 25.82 -12.88 3.92
CA PRO A 308 26.74 -12.69 2.80
C PRO A 308 26.56 -11.33 2.10
N CYS A 309 25.31 -10.90 1.88
CA CYS A 309 25.03 -9.58 1.30
C CYS A 309 25.50 -8.44 2.23
N TYR A 310 25.21 -8.53 3.54
CA TYR A 310 25.67 -7.58 4.53
C TYR A 310 27.19 -7.44 4.56
N GLU A 311 27.90 -8.57 4.61
CA GLU A 311 29.36 -8.63 4.70
C GLU A 311 30.03 -8.07 3.44
N TYR A 312 29.51 -8.39 2.25
CA TYR A 312 29.98 -7.79 1.00
C TYR A 312 29.81 -6.27 1.01
N CYS A 313 28.65 -5.77 1.47
CA CYS A 313 28.41 -4.33 1.57
C CYS A 313 29.35 -3.66 2.57
N GLU A 314 29.59 -4.25 3.74
CA GLU A 314 30.58 -3.74 4.71
C GLU A 314 31.99 -3.68 4.11
N GLU A 315 32.42 -4.70 3.36
CA GLU A 315 33.76 -4.77 2.76
C GLU A 315 33.99 -3.68 1.70
N HIS A 316 32.92 -3.24 1.03
CA HIS A 316 32.97 -2.33 -0.10
C HIS A 316 32.43 -0.91 0.17
N ASP A 317 32.23 -0.55 1.44
CA ASP A 317 31.67 0.75 1.86
C ASP A 317 30.29 1.04 1.21
N LEU A 318 29.44 0.01 1.13
CA LEU A 318 28.08 0.08 0.59
C LEU A 318 27.01 -0.06 1.68
N GLU A 319 25.80 0.39 1.36
CA GLU A 319 24.60 0.13 2.14
C GLU A 319 23.75 -0.97 1.49
N PHE A 320 23.57 -2.10 2.17
CA PHE A 320 22.52 -3.05 1.85
C PHE A 320 21.17 -2.54 2.37
N THR A 321 20.19 -2.43 1.48
CA THR A 321 18.81 -2.00 1.75
C THR A 321 17.84 -2.83 0.92
N GLY A 322 16.54 -2.66 1.17
CA GLY A 322 15.49 -3.43 0.52
C GLY A 322 14.52 -3.99 1.55
N HIS A 323 13.52 -4.75 1.10
CA HIS A 323 12.52 -5.32 2.00
C HIS A 323 12.28 -6.80 1.72
N TYR A 324 11.53 -7.40 2.65
CA TYR A 324 11.07 -8.77 2.59
C TYR A 324 9.54 -8.76 2.49
N TRP A 325 8.84 -9.63 3.23
CA TRP A 325 7.38 -9.78 3.18
C TRP A 325 6.75 -9.52 4.56
N GLU A 326 6.97 -8.32 5.12
CA GLU A 326 6.44 -7.88 6.44
C GLU A 326 4.94 -8.04 6.57
N HIS A 327 4.21 -7.63 5.53
CA HIS A 327 2.76 -7.67 5.53
C HIS A 327 2.22 -9.11 5.42
N GLY A 328 3.08 -10.13 5.27
CA GLY A 328 2.74 -11.55 5.34
C GLY A 328 2.72 -12.14 6.76
N TRP A 329 3.30 -11.47 7.77
CA TRP A 329 3.24 -11.92 9.16
C TRP A 329 1.78 -11.84 9.67
N PRO A 330 1.27 -12.83 10.44
CA PRO A 330 1.98 -13.87 11.18
C PRO A 330 2.38 -15.14 10.41
N GLY A 331 2.19 -15.21 9.10
CA GLY A 331 2.65 -16.34 8.28
C GLY A 331 4.18 -16.42 8.17
N ALA A 332 4.74 -17.63 8.25
CA ALA A 332 6.19 -17.86 8.17
C ALA A 332 6.67 -18.32 6.77
N GLY A 333 5.78 -18.32 5.77
CA GLY A 333 6.05 -18.91 4.45
C GLY A 333 7.10 -18.20 3.58
N HIS A 334 7.34 -16.90 3.82
CA HIS A 334 8.26 -16.09 3.01
C HIS A 334 9.63 -15.87 3.65
N GLY A 335 9.72 -15.58 4.96
CA GLY A 335 10.99 -15.24 5.62
C GLY A 335 11.11 -15.62 7.09
N GLY A 336 10.10 -16.25 7.70
CA GLY A 336 10.10 -16.68 9.11
C GLY A 336 9.98 -15.55 10.14
N ASP A 337 10.82 -14.51 10.05
CA ASP A 337 10.90 -13.34 10.93
C ASP A 337 11.55 -12.16 10.19
N ASN A 338 10.81 -11.09 9.91
CA ASN A 338 11.32 -9.97 9.11
C ASN A 338 12.30 -9.10 9.90
N MET A 339 12.10 -8.94 11.21
CA MET A 339 13.01 -8.16 12.07
C MET A 339 14.41 -8.78 12.08
N ALA A 340 14.49 -10.11 12.21
CA ALA A 340 15.74 -10.84 12.16
C ALA A 340 16.49 -10.57 10.84
N MET A 341 15.78 -10.52 9.72
CA MET A 341 16.37 -10.18 8.43
C MET A 341 16.81 -8.71 8.34
N TYR A 342 16.01 -7.76 8.83
CA TYR A 342 16.35 -6.33 8.86
C TYR A 342 17.63 -6.02 9.63
N ALA A 343 17.98 -6.82 10.64
CA ALA A 343 19.22 -6.64 11.42
C ALA A 343 20.48 -6.76 10.55
N TRP A 344 20.36 -7.42 9.39
CA TRP A 344 21.42 -7.59 8.39
C TRP A 344 21.37 -6.56 7.26
N HIS A 345 20.62 -5.47 7.39
CA HIS A 345 20.72 -4.33 6.49
C HIS A 345 21.56 -3.20 7.12
N GLN A 346 22.41 -2.53 6.34
CA GLN A 346 22.99 -1.23 6.75
C GLN A 346 21.89 -0.16 6.83
N ARG A 347 20.90 -0.24 5.94
CA ARG A 347 19.69 0.58 5.93
C ARG A 347 18.47 -0.34 5.86
N PRO A 348 17.87 -0.71 7.00
CA PRO A 348 16.64 -1.48 7.03
C PRO A 348 15.53 -0.81 6.21
N ALA A 349 14.69 -1.58 5.52
CA ALA A 349 13.57 -1.04 4.75
C ALA A 349 12.34 -1.96 4.72
N ILE A 350 11.20 -1.36 4.35
CA ILE A 350 9.87 -1.97 4.20
C ILE A 350 9.17 -1.49 2.90
N ASP A 351 7.99 -2.01 2.61
CA ASP A 351 7.05 -1.57 1.58
C ASP A 351 5.74 -1.02 2.15
N THR A 352 5.17 -0.02 1.48
CA THR A 352 3.82 0.54 1.73
C THR A 352 3.25 1.08 0.44
N LEU A 353 2.55 0.22 -0.28
CA LEU A 353 2.13 0.42 -1.66
C LEU A 353 0.81 1.19 -1.74
N MET A 354 -0.25 0.68 -1.11
CA MET A 354 -1.63 1.14 -1.32
C MET A 354 -2.05 2.30 -0.41
N ASN A 355 -3.12 3.04 -0.80
CA ASN A 355 -3.63 4.20 -0.06
C ASN A 355 -4.86 3.91 0.84
N GLN A 356 -5.27 2.65 0.98
CA GLN A 356 -6.36 2.30 1.90
C GLN A 356 -5.81 2.20 3.33
N TYR A 357 -6.24 3.12 4.20
CA TYR A 357 -5.94 3.04 5.62
C TYR A 357 -6.76 1.92 6.27
N SER A 358 -6.08 0.93 6.83
CA SER A 358 -6.65 -0.09 7.71
C SER A 358 -5.67 -0.42 8.84
N GLU A 359 -6.20 -0.74 10.01
CA GLU A 359 -5.38 -1.13 11.17
C GLU A 359 -5.20 -2.66 11.27
N ASP A 360 -5.61 -3.40 10.24
CA ASP A 360 -5.44 -4.85 10.15
C ASP A 360 -3.96 -5.26 10.16
N VAL A 361 -3.69 -6.46 10.68
CA VAL A 361 -2.33 -7.03 10.78
C VAL A 361 -1.63 -7.22 9.41
N ASN A 362 -2.36 -7.24 8.31
CA ASN A 362 -1.82 -7.36 6.95
C ASN A 362 -2.08 -6.11 6.10
N ALA A 363 -2.51 -5.00 6.69
CA ALA A 363 -2.71 -3.76 5.96
C ALA A 363 -1.37 -3.21 5.43
N GLN A 364 -1.43 -2.52 4.30
CA GLN A 364 -0.29 -1.81 3.72
C GLN A 364 -0.13 -0.43 4.40
N PHE A 365 -1.21 0.33 4.50
CA PHE A 365 -1.23 1.62 5.19
C PHE A 365 -2.08 1.54 6.47
N GLY A 366 -1.50 1.86 7.63
CA GLY A 366 -2.14 1.78 8.96
C GLY A 366 -1.69 0.59 9.82
N ASN A 367 -0.89 -0.31 9.24
CA ASN A 367 -0.21 -1.40 9.94
C ASN A 367 1.01 -0.88 10.72
N VAL A 368 0.78 -0.40 11.94
CA VAL A 368 1.87 0.16 12.77
C VAL A 368 2.96 -0.86 13.10
N ARG A 369 2.63 -2.15 13.19
CA ARG A 369 3.59 -3.21 13.51
C ARG A 369 4.75 -3.22 12.51
N SER A 370 4.50 -3.23 11.20
CA SER A 370 5.59 -3.30 10.20
C SER A 370 6.57 -2.13 10.30
N VAL A 371 6.06 -0.91 10.51
CA VAL A 371 6.92 0.27 10.65
C VAL A 371 7.65 0.28 12.00
N LYS A 372 6.99 -0.23 13.05
CA LYS A 372 7.59 -0.34 14.39
C LYS A 372 8.65 -1.42 14.46
N GLU A 373 8.47 -2.57 13.82
CA GLU A 373 9.52 -3.59 13.61
C GLU A 373 10.78 -2.93 13.04
N LEU A 374 10.64 -2.24 11.90
CA LEU A 374 11.73 -1.52 11.24
C LEU A 374 12.43 -0.51 12.17
N SER A 375 11.66 0.38 12.81
CA SER A 375 12.20 1.43 13.69
C SER A 375 12.93 0.84 14.90
N SER A 376 12.44 -0.28 15.43
CA SER A 376 12.99 -0.95 16.60
C SER A 376 14.32 -1.60 16.27
N VAL A 377 14.42 -2.28 15.12
CA VAL A 377 15.69 -2.80 14.62
C VAL A 377 16.69 -1.66 14.39
N ALA A 378 16.26 -0.53 13.80
CA ALA A 378 17.14 0.61 13.63
C ALA A 378 17.67 1.15 14.97
N ASN A 379 16.82 1.26 16.00
CA ASN A 379 17.21 1.69 17.34
C ASN A 379 18.18 0.70 18.02
N GLN A 380 17.88 -0.60 17.95
CA GLN A 380 18.64 -1.68 18.57
C GLN A 380 20.01 -1.89 17.90
N MET A 381 20.07 -1.77 16.58
CA MET A 381 21.28 -1.98 15.79
C MET A 381 22.07 -0.69 15.52
N GLY A 382 21.54 0.47 15.95
CA GLY A 382 22.20 1.77 15.78
C GLY A 382 22.17 2.30 14.36
N ARG A 383 21.20 1.88 13.53
CA ARG A 383 21.05 2.31 12.15
C ARG A 383 20.45 3.72 12.10
N ARG A 384 21.11 4.63 11.36
CA ARG A 384 20.69 6.03 11.24
C ARG A 384 19.62 6.24 10.18
N ARG A 385 19.64 5.40 9.14
CA ARG A 385 18.77 5.49 7.98
C ARG A 385 17.87 4.27 7.93
N THR A 386 16.61 4.53 7.58
CA THR A 386 15.57 3.54 7.29
C THR A 386 14.89 3.96 5.99
N LEU A 387 14.29 3.03 5.27
CA LEU A 387 13.67 3.30 3.97
C LEU A 387 12.30 2.65 3.87
N CYS A 388 11.42 3.23 3.06
CA CYS A 388 10.17 2.59 2.63
C CYS A 388 10.05 2.71 1.11
N GLU A 389 9.87 1.59 0.42
CA GLU A 389 9.25 1.61 -0.90
C GLU A 389 7.80 2.05 -0.74
N ALA A 390 7.40 3.15 -1.35
CA ALA A 390 6.10 3.77 -1.11
C ALA A 390 5.31 4.01 -2.40
N TYR A 391 3.98 4.01 -2.28
CA TYR A 391 3.01 4.48 -3.28
C TYR A 391 2.74 3.55 -4.47
N GLY A 392 3.41 2.40 -4.55
CA GLY A 392 3.20 1.45 -5.63
C GLY A 392 1.78 0.89 -5.64
N ALA A 393 1.23 0.56 -6.82
CA ALA A 393 -0.16 0.11 -6.94
C ALA A 393 -1.22 1.07 -6.33
N GLY A 394 -0.87 2.30 -5.93
CA GLY A 394 -1.81 3.32 -5.45
C GLY A 394 -2.79 3.81 -6.54
N GLY A 395 -2.54 3.44 -7.80
CA GLY A 395 -3.34 3.80 -8.95
C GLY A 395 -2.97 5.17 -9.52
N TRP A 396 -3.39 5.42 -10.77
CA TRP A 396 -3.26 6.71 -11.45
C TRP A 396 -4.08 7.83 -10.79
N ASP A 397 -4.76 7.56 -9.68
CA ASP A 397 -5.54 8.49 -8.85
C ASP A 397 -4.84 8.99 -7.60
N LEU A 398 -3.58 8.59 -7.34
CA LEU A 398 -2.85 9.06 -6.17
C LEU A 398 -2.65 10.59 -6.20
N ARG A 399 -3.00 11.26 -5.10
CA ARG A 399 -2.93 12.73 -4.96
C ARG A 399 -1.82 13.16 -4.00
N PHE A 400 -1.49 14.44 -4.02
CA PHE A 400 -0.52 15.02 -3.07
C PHE A 400 -0.98 14.88 -1.62
N GLU A 401 -2.28 14.98 -1.34
CA GLU A 401 -2.84 14.71 -0.01
C GLU A 401 -2.53 13.28 0.46
N ASP A 402 -2.69 12.31 -0.45
CA ASP A 402 -2.47 10.89 -0.17
C ASP A 402 -0.97 10.62 0.06
N MET A 403 -0.11 11.15 -0.82
CA MET A 403 1.36 11.07 -0.68
C MET A 403 1.82 11.64 0.66
N LYS A 404 1.34 12.85 1.02
CA LYS A 404 1.67 13.50 2.27
C LYS A 404 1.21 12.68 3.47
N ARG A 405 -0.03 12.20 3.45
CA ARG A 405 -0.66 11.46 4.55
C ARG A 405 0.06 10.14 4.85
N ILE A 406 0.37 9.35 3.82
CA ILE A 406 1.12 8.10 3.95
C ILE A 406 2.57 8.39 4.36
N GLY A 407 3.24 9.33 3.68
CA GLY A 407 4.63 9.67 3.98
C GLY A 407 4.79 10.18 5.42
N ASP A 408 3.93 11.08 5.90
CA ASP A 408 3.99 11.54 7.28
C ASP A 408 3.78 10.41 8.29
N TRP A 409 2.85 9.48 8.01
CA TRP A 409 2.61 8.28 8.84
C TRP A 409 3.84 7.36 8.90
N LEU A 410 4.51 7.14 7.77
CA LEU A 410 5.76 6.39 7.72
C LEU A 410 6.85 7.07 8.56
N TYR A 411 7.01 8.39 8.42
CA TYR A 411 8.07 9.14 9.10
C TYR A 411 7.89 9.26 10.60
N VAL A 412 6.65 9.44 11.07
CA VAL A 412 6.37 9.51 12.50
C VAL A 412 6.57 8.16 13.18
N LEU A 413 6.41 7.04 12.49
CA LEU A 413 6.64 5.71 13.06
C LEU A 413 8.09 5.21 12.95
N GLY A 414 8.91 5.82 12.08
CA GLY A 414 10.37 5.61 12.09
C GLY A 414 11.05 5.42 10.74
N VAL A 415 10.34 5.52 9.62
CA VAL A 415 10.95 5.66 8.29
C VAL A 415 11.62 7.03 8.17
N ASN A 416 12.73 7.14 7.46
CA ASN A 416 13.32 8.46 7.16
C ASN A 416 13.91 8.58 5.75
N THR A 417 13.56 7.68 4.84
CA THR A 417 13.85 7.76 3.40
C THR A 417 12.65 7.20 2.63
N LEU A 418 12.16 7.93 1.63
CA LEU A 418 11.16 7.39 0.70
C LEU A 418 11.82 6.91 -0.58
N ASN A 419 11.34 5.79 -1.08
CA ASN A 419 11.63 5.24 -2.38
C ASN A 419 10.31 5.13 -3.14
N GLU A 420 10.01 6.10 -3.99
CA GLU A 420 8.71 6.16 -4.66
C GLU A 420 8.63 5.15 -5.81
N HIS A 421 7.59 4.31 -5.79
CA HIS A 421 7.28 3.31 -6.81
C HIS A 421 6.19 3.88 -7.77
N LEU A 422 6.45 4.23 -9.04
CA LEU A 422 7.68 4.14 -9.87
C LEU A 422 7.96 5.45 -10.61
N SER A 423 9.13 5.62 -11.23
CA SER A 423 9.43 6.69 -12.20
C SER A 423 9.80 6.11 -13.57
N TYR A 424 8.82 5.97 -14.48
CA TYR A 424 9.06 5.36 -15.80
C TYR A 424 9.83 6.25 -16.77
N ILE A 425 10.68 5.63 -17.60
CA ILE A 425 11.19 6.27 -18.84
C ILE A 425 10.07 6.40 -19.89
N THR A 426 9.27 5.35 -20.04
CA THR A 426 8.10 5.34 -20.92
C THR A 426 6.96 4.53 -20.31
N ILE A 427 5.74 4.93 -20.60
CA ILE A 427 4.51 4.25 -20.23
C ILE A 427 3.90 3.46 -21.41
N ARG A 428 4.59 3.30 -22.55
CA ARG A 428 4.04 2.61 -23.72
C ARG A 428 3.70 1.13 -23.50
N GLY A 429 2.68 0.64 -24.20
CA GLY A 429 2.28 -0.76 -24.14
C GLY A 429 1.92 -1.23 -22.73
N ALA A 430 2.46 -2.38 -22.35
CA ALA A 430 2.33 -2.98 -21.01
C ALA A 430 2.66 -2.06 -19.83
N ARG A 431 3.58 -1.10 -20.02
CA ARG A 431 4.28 -0.40 -18.94
C ARG A 431 3.36 0.49 -18.11
N LYS A 432 2.38 1.17 -18.72
CA LYS A 432 1.40 2.03 -17.99
C LYS A 432 0.48 1.29 -17.02
N ARG A 433 0.50 -0.05 -17.00
CA ARG A 433 -0.35 -0.89 -16.15
C ARG A 433 0.43 -1.52 -15.00
N ASP A 434 1.74 -1.34 -14.97
CA ASP A 434 2.66 -2.06 -14.11
C ASP A 434 2.71 -1.46 -12.70
N HIS A 435 1.65 -1.71 -11.90
CA HIS A 435 1.50 -1.15 -10.54
C HIS A 435 1.58 0.39 -10.50
N PRO A 436 0.75 1.11 -11.28
CA PRO A 436 0.77 2.57 -11.39
C PRO A 436 0.50 3.25 -10.04
N GLN A 437 0.90 4.51 -9.83
CA GLN A 437 1.24 5.57 -10.80
C GLN A 437 2.74 5.76 -11.13
N SER A 438 3.08 6.90 -11.76
CA SER A 438 4.45 7.28 -12.13
C SER A 438 4.90 8.65 -11.61
N PHE A 439 6.05 8.76 -10.96
CA PHE A 439 6.68 10.02 -10.54
C PHE A 439 7.58 10.57 -11.67
N SER A 440 6.95 11.01 -12.75
CA SER A 440 7.66 11.52 -13.95
C SER A 440 6.79 12.51 -14.74
N TYR A 441 7.35 13.06 -15.83
CA TYR A 441 6.70 14.05 -16.70
C TYR A 441 5.35 13.61 -17.30
N HIS A 442 5.02 12.32 -17.22
CA HIS A 442 3.73 11.79 -17.65
C HIS A 442 2.58 12.35 -16.79
N GLU A 443 2.81 12.61 -15.51
CA GLU A 443 1.75 13.08 -14.60
C GLU A 443 1.37 14.55 -14.84
N PRO A 444 0.07 14.89 -14.84
CA PRO A 444 -0.39 16.27 -15.01
C PRO A 444 0.15 17.27 -13.98
N TRP A 445 0.53 16.78 -12.80
CA TRP A 445 1.04 17.57 -11.68
C TRP A 445 2.56 17.59 -11.58
N TRP A 446 3.30 16.95 -12.50
CA TRP A 446 4.75 16.76 -12.39
C TRP A 446 5.54 18.05 -12.17
N ASP A 447 5.17 19.12 -12.86
CA ASP A 447 5.81 20.45 -12.73
C ASP A 447 5.74 21.03 -11.30
N THR A 448 4.92 20.44 -10.43
CA THR A 448 4.72 20.84 -9.04
C THR A 448 5.29 19.84 -8.03
N TYR A 449 5.90 18.73 -8.47
CA TYR A 449 6.34 17.66 -7.57
C TYR A 449 7.43 18.10 -6.58
N HIS A 450 8.24 19.11 -6.94
CA HIS A 450 9.22 19.72 -6.03
C HIS A 450 8.63 20.12 -4.66
N VAL A 451 7.33 20.43 -4.58
CA VAL A 451 6.66 20.73 -3.31
C VAL A 451 6.72 19.54 -2.33
N MET A 452 6.45 18.33 -2.82
CA MET A 452 6.53 17.11 -2.02
C MET A 452 7.98 16.66 -1.82
N ALA A 453 8.79 16.70 -2.87
CA ALA A 453 10.19 16.30 -2.79
C ALA A 453 10.96 17.13 -1.74
N GLU A 454 10.82 18.46 -1.73
CA GLU A 454 11.47 19.31 -0.73
C GLU A 454 10.92 19.09 0.67
N TYR A 455 9.60 18.96 0.83
CA TYR A 455 8.95 18.68 2.13
C TYR A 455 9.56 17.43 2.78
N PHE A 456 9.59 16.31 2.04
CA PHE A 456 10.12 15.05 2.56
C PHE A 456 11.64 15.05 2.68
N THR A 457 12.37 15.81 1.86
CA THR A 457 13.82 15.96 2.00
C THR A 457 14.19 16.68 3.30
N ARG A 458 13.43 17.73 3.68
CA ARG A 458 13.60 18.41 4.97
C ARG A 458 13.23 17.50 6.14
N LEU A 459 12.17 16.72 5.99
CA LEU A 459 11.74 15.76 7.01
C LEU A 459 12.79 14.64 7.18
N SER A 460 13.32 14.09 6.09
CA SER A 460 14.41 13.10 6.08
C SER A 460 15.65 13.59 6.77
N LEU A 461 16.06 14.85 6.51
CA LEU A 461 17.18 15.46 7.23
C LEU A 461 16.96 15.38 8.73
N VAL A 462 15.84 15.90 9.23
CA VAL A 462 15.56 16.02 10.67
C VAL A 462 15.36 14.65 11.33
N MET A 463 14.57 13.77 10.70
CA MET A 463 14.23 12.45 11.24
C MET A 463 15.39 11.44 11.18
N SER A 464 16.52 11.81 10.60
CA SER A 464 17.78 11.04 10.67
C SER A 464 18.79 11.57 11.70
N GLN A 465 18.47 12.64 12.44
CA GLN A 465 19.39 13.24 13.41
C GLN A 465 19.16 12.70 14.81
N GLY A 466 20.23 12.56 15.61
CA GLY A 466 20.09 12.14 16.99
C GLY A 466 19.56 10.72 17.15
N ARG A 467 18.94 10.42 18.30
CA ARG A 467 18.43 9.08 18.64
C ARG A 467 17.01 9.15 19.19
N GLN A 468 16.20 8.15 18.89
CA GLN A 468 15.00 7.86 19.66
C GLN A 468 15.41 7.09 20.92
N ILE A 469 14.76 7.34 22.06
CA ILE A 469 15.07 6.69 23.34
C ILE A 469 13.77 6.08 23.88
N ASN A 470 13.62 4.77 23.72
CA ASN A 470 12.46 4.02 24.20
C ASN A 470 12.84 3.22 25.45
N ARG A 471 12.02 3.29 26.50
CA ARG A 471 12.27 2.62 27.80
C ARG A 471 11.52 1.29 27.94
N VAL A 472 10.67 0.95 26.98
CA VAL A 472 9.83 -0.25 26.98
C VAL A 472 10.16 -1.13 25.79
N LEU A 473 10.31 -2.43 26.03
CA LEU A 473 10.46 -3.47 25.01
C LEU A 473 9.17 -4.30 24.97
N VAL A 474 8.53 -4.42 23.81
CA VAL A 474 7.38 -5.31 23.59
C VAL A 474 7.86 -6.50 22.74
N LEU A 475 7.85 -7.73 23.27
CA LEU A 475 8.30 -8.89 22.48
C LEU A 475 7.28 -9.26 21.42
N GLU A 476 7.70 -9.42 20.16
CA GLU A 476 6.84 -9.96 19.12
C GLU A 476 6.68 -11.48 19.31
N PRO A 477 5.46 -12.04 19.29
CA PRO A 477 5.24 -13.47 19.57
C PRO A 477 5.57 -14.39 18.38
N THR A 478 6.57 -14.06 17.55
CA THR A 478 6.91 -14.77 16.30
C THR A 478 7.29 -16.23 16.53
N THR A 479 8.04 -16.57 17.57
CA THR A 479 8.36 -17.98 17.86
C THR A 479 7.13 -18.78 18.30
N THR A 480 6.11 -18.11 18.83
CA THR A 480 4.80 -18.73 19.08
C THR A 480 4.06 -18.96 17.76
N THR A 481 4.07 -18.00 16.83
CA THR A 481 3.40 -18.15 15.52
C THR A 481 3.97 -19.32 14.71
N TRP A 482 5.27 -19.63 14.84
CA TRP A 482 5.89 -20.79 14.19
C TRP A 482 5.28 -22.14 14.60
N MET A 483 4.77 -22.26 15.82
CA MET A 483 4.10 -23.49 16.26
C MET A 483 2.80 -23.73 15.46
N TYR A 484 2.15 -22.67 14.95
CA TYR A 484 0.78 -22.68 14.41
C TYR A 484 0.68 -22.46 12.88
N GLN A 485 1.66 -22.92 12.09
CA GLN A 485 1.69 -22.79 10.62
C GLN A 485 1.04 -23.97 9.86
N GLY A 486 0.33 -24.87 10.54
CA GLY A 486 -0.24 -26.09 9.96
C GLY A 486 -1.62 -25.91 9.31
N ALA A 487 -1.96 -26.78 8.35
CA ALA A 487 -3.20 -26.70 7.57
C ALA A 487 -4.48 -27.00 8.38
N THR A 488 -4.36 -27.65 9.53
CA THR A 488 -5.48 -28.14 10.36
C THR A 488 -5.38 -27.68 11.82
N ASP A 489 -4.61 -26.61 12.06
CA ASP A 489 -4.53 -25.97 13.37
C ASP A 489 -5.90 -25.43 13.80
N PRO A 490 -6.13 -25.11 15.10
CA PRO A 490 -7.38 -24.48 15.53
C PRO A 490 -7.66 -23.30 14.59
N PRO A 491 -8.73 -23.36 13.78
CA PRO A 491 -8.92 -22.40 12.70
C PRO A 491 -8.87 -20.97 13.25
N GLY A 492 -7.97 -20.16 12.70
CA GLY A 492 -7.81 -18.76 13.10
C GLY A 492 -6.83 -18.48 14.24
N ARG A 493 -6.18 -19.47 14.87
CA ARG A 493 -5.22 -19.19 15.98
C ARG A 493 -4.08 -18.26 15.57
N LEU A 494 -3.50 -18.49 14.40
CA LEU A 494 -2.43 -17.65 13.85
C LEU A 494 -2.89 -16.19 13.67
N ARG A 495 -4.08 -16.02 13.09
CA ARG A 495 -4.73 -14.71 12.93
C ARG A 495 -5.03 -14.05 14.26
N GLU A 496 -5.54 -14.82 15.24
CA GLU A 496 -5.82 -14.32 16.58
C GLU A 496 -4.57 -13.75 17.26
N ILE A 497 -3.44 -14.45 17.20
CA ILE A 497 -2.16 -13.95 17.73
C ILE A 497 -1.80 -12.62 17.04
N GLY A 498 -1.91 -12.59 15.72
CA GLY A 498 -1.57 -11.40 14.94
C GLY A 498 -2.44 -10.18 15.24
N ASP A 499 -3.76 -10.36 15.22
CA ASP A 499 -4.75 -9.31 15.48
C ASP A 499 -4.60 -8.76 16.91
N ARG A 500 -4.35 -9.62 17.90
CA ARG A 500 -4.15 -9.21 19.30
C ARG A 500 -2.86 -8.42 19.51
N PHE A 501 -1.78 -8.82 18.83
CA PHE A 501 -0.52 -8.08 18.90
C PHE A 501 -0.63 -6.71 18.25
N GLN A 502 -1.17 -6.64 17.03
CA GLN A 502 -1.42 -5.39 16.32
C GLN A 502 -2.33 -4.44 17.12
N THR A 503 -3.38 -4.97 17.76
CA THR A 503 -4.26 -4.19 18.65
C THR A 503 -3.49 -3.58 19.83
N LEU A 504 -2.64 -4.36 20.50
CA LEU A 504 -1.81 -3.85 21.60
C LEU A 504 -0.90 -2.71 21.15
N LEU A 505 -0.26 -2.85 19.98
CA LEU A 505 0.60 -1.79 19.45
C LEU A 505 -0.22 -0.53 19.13
N MET A 506 -1.37 -0.67 18.49
CA MET A 506 -2.28 0.45 18.23
C MET A 506 -2.75 1.15 19.51
N ASP A 507 -3.02 0.41 20.58
CA ASP A 507 -3.42 0.99 21.86
C ASP A 507 -2.28 1.76 22.53
N LEU A 508 -1.03 1.30 22.38
CA LEU A 508 0.16 2.05 22.79
C LEU A 508 0.33 3.33 21.98
N GLU A 509 0.17 3.27 20.65
CA GLU A 509 0.24 4.46 19.79
C GLU A 509 -0.85 5.48 20.14
N ARG A 510 -2.10 5.04 20.35
CA ARG A 510 -3.21 5.92 20.78
C ARG A 510 -2.92 6.61 22.10
N ALA A 511 -2.33 5.89 23.04
CA ALA A 511 -1.92 6.41 24.35
C ALA A 511 -0.68 7.31 24.28
N GLN A 512 -0.04 7.45 23.12
CA GLN A 512 1.21 8.18 22.94
C GLN A 512 2.36 7.59 23.77
N ALA A 513 2.41 6.25 23.89
CA ALA A 513 3.49 5.54 24.57
C ALA A 513 4.67 5.26 23.62
N GLU A 514 5.89 5.40 24.12
CA GLU A 514 7.12 5.14 23.38
C GLU A 514 7.71 3.76 23.73
N TYR A 515 7.92 2.92 22.72
CA TYR A 515 8.39 1.55 22.86
C TYR A 515 9.16 1.08 21.61
N ASP A 516 9.99 0.05 21.81
CA ASP A 516 10.56 -0.76 20.72
C ASP A 516 9.93 -2.17 20.75
N VAL A 517 9.82 -2.80 19.59
CA VAL A 517 9.47 -4.22 19.42
C VAL A 517 10.74 -5.06 19.54
N GLY A 518 10.65 -6.24 20.16
CA GLY A 518 11.76 -7.18 20.32
C GLY A 518 11.60 -8.45 19.51
N CYS A 519 12.65 -8.83 18.79
CA CYS A 519 12.78 -10.08 18.04
C CYS A 519 13.72 -11.05 18.79
N GLU A 520 13.32 -12.32 18.90
CA GLU A 520 14.10 -13.31 19.67
C GLU A 520 15.44 -13.70 19.02
N ASP A 521 15.57 -13.68 17.68
CA ASP A 521 16.87 -13.90 17.01
C ASP A 521 17.85 -12.76 17.33
N ILE A 522 17.37 -11.50 17.28
CA ILE A 522 18.20 -10.34 17.65
C ILE A 522 18.58 -10.41 19.13
N ILE A 523 17.65 -10.81 20.01
CA ILE A 523 17.93 -10.98 21.44
C ILE A 523 18.95 -12.09 21.70
N ASP A 524 18.91 -13.20 20.97
CA ASP A 524 19.94 -14.25 21.09
C ASP A 524 21.33 -13.71 20.74
N ARG A 525 21.44 -12.94 19.65
CA ARG A 525 22.72 -12.42 19.15
C ARG A 525 23.25 -11.20 19.89
N GLN A 526 22.37 -10.32 20.36
CA GLN A 526 22.69 -8.97 20.86
C GLN A 526 22.12 -8.67 22.26
N GLY A 527 21.39 -9.62 22.85
CA GLY A 527 20.71 -9.45 24.12
C GLY A 527 21.65 -9.54 25.32
N SER A 528 21.42 -8.70 26.32
CA SER A 528 22.13 -8.74 27.60
C SER A 528 21.28 -8.12 28.72
N THR A 529 21.77 -8.19 29.95
CA THR A 529 21.17 -7.52 31.12
C THR A 529 22.22 -6.67 31.80
N ASP A 530 21.86 -5.45 32.19
CA ASP A 530 22.68 -4.55 33.02
C ASP A 530 21.89 -4.18 34.28
N GLY A 531 22.04 -4.98 35.33
CA GLY A 531 21.18 -4.90 36.51
C GLY A 531 19.70 -5.06 36.16
N ASP A 532 18.90 -4.06 36.51
CA ASP A 532 17.45 -3.99 36.25
C ASP A 532 17.09 -3.45 34.86
N ARG A 533 18.06 -3.46 33.91
CA ARG A 533 17.87 -3.08 32.51
C ARG A 533 18.00 -4.28 31.58
N PHE A 534 16.98 -4.52 30.76
CA PHE A 534 17.05 -5.45 29.65
C PHE A 534 17.67 -4.73 28.45
N LYS A 535 18.66 -5.33 27.79
CA LYS A 535 19.37 -4.68 26.67
C LYS A 535 19.28 -5.52 25.42
N VAL A 536 19.09 -4.86 24.28
CA VAL A 536 19.16 -5.44 22.94
C VAL A 536 20.01 -4.50 22.09
N GLY A 537 21.26 -4.87 21.84
CA GLY A 537 22.24 -4.01 21.18
C GLY A 537 22.36 -2.64 21.88
N TYR A 538 21.96 -1.58 21.17
CA TYR A 538 21.97 -0.19 21.63
C TYR A 538 20.72 0.24 22.43
N GLY A 539 19.67 -0.60 22.46
CA GLY A 539 18.45 -0.38 23.23
C GLY A 539 18.62 -0.84 24.69
N ALA A 540 18.02 -0.09 25.62
CA ALA A 540 18.06 -0.38 27.05
C ALA A 540 16.71 -0.06 27.70
N TYR A 541 16.09 -1.09 28.28
CA TYR A 541 14.68 -1.08 28.65
C TYR A 541 14.48 -1.34 30.14
N ASP A 542 13.58 -0.54 30.73
CA ASP A 542 13.12 -0.63 32.12
C ASP A 542 11.95 -1.59 32.32
N THR A 543 11.27 -1.92 31.24
CA THR A 543 10.07 -2.74 31.27
C THR A 543 10.02 -3.58 30.03
N VAL A 544 9.80 -4.88 30.20
CA VAL A 544 9.52 -5.81 29.12
C VAL A 544 8.04 -6.18 29.15
N VAL A 545 7.37 -6.10 28.00
CA VAL A 545 5.97 -6.49 27.84
C VAL A 545 5.93 -7.79 27.04
N LEU A 546 5.25 -8.79 27.58
CA LEU A 546 4.88 -10.01 26.86
C LEU A 546 3.44 -9.85 26.38
N PRO A 547 3.19 -9.73 25.06
CA PRO A 547 1.84 -9.59 24.53
C PRO A 547 0.94 -10.79 24.84
N PRO A 548 -0.38 -10.64 24.63
CA PRO A 548 -1.31 -11.75 24.67
C PRO A 548 -0.86 -12.91 23.83
N LEU A 549 -1.14 -14.12 24.31
CA LEU A 549 -0.89 -15.36 23.59
C LEU A 549 0.61 -15.61 23.29
N THR A 550 1.52 -14.99 24.04
CA THR A 550 2.95 -15.38 24.05
C THR A 550 3.09 -16.72 24.78
N GLU A 551 2.98 -17.82 24.06
CA GLU A 551 3.03 -19.18 24.62
C GLU A 551 4.45 -19.75 24.69
N ASN A 552 5.31 -19.35 23.75
CA ASN A 552 6.69 -19.80 23.61
C ASN A 552 7.67 -18.63 23.78
N LEU A 553 8.84 -18.94 24.34
CA LEU A 553 10.04 -18.12 24.25
C LEU A 553 11.24 -19.01 23.91
N ASN A 554 12.22 -18.49 23.19
CA ASN A 554 13.47 -19.20 22.97
C ASN A 554 14.32 -19.21 24.25
N SER A 555 15.08 -20.30 24.44
CA SER A 555 15.93 -20.49 25.62
C SER A 555 16.84 -19.29 25.96
N PRO A 556 17.50 -18.61 25.00
CA PRO A 556 18.30 -17.41 25.26
C PRO A 556 17.48 -16.25 25.86
N THR A 557 16.34 -15.91 25.25
CA THR A 557 15.41 -14.88 25.73
C THR A 557 14.90 -15.21 27.12
N MET A 558 14.46 -16.46 27.34
CA MET A 558 13.96 -16.90 28.64
C MET A 558 15.02 -16.76 29.74
N SER A 559 16.27 -17.11 29.42
CA SER A 559 17.39 -17.00 30.36
C SER A 559 17.76 -15.54 30.67
N LEU A 560 17.60 -14.63 29.71
CA LEU A 560 17.76 -13.19 29.92
C LEU A 560 16.64 -12.63 30.80
N LEU A 561 15.39 -13.01 30.56
CA LEU A 561 14.25 -12.61 31.39
C LEU A 561 14.40 -13.08 32.84
N GLU A 562 14.89 -14.29 33.06
CA GLU A 562 15.17 -14.80 34.41
C GLU A 562 16.18 -13.91 35.15
N ARG A 563 17.30 -13.58 34.51
CA ARG A 563 18.31 -12.69 35.10
C ARG A 563 17.76 -11.29 35.35
N TYR A 564 17.00 -10.77 34.39
CA TYR A 564 16.39 -9.45 34.44
C TYR A 564 15.40 -9.32 35.61
N VAL A 565 14.49 -10.29 35.77
CA VAL A 565 13.54 -10.32 36.89
C VAL A 565 14.26 -10.51 38.24
N GLN A 566 15.28 -11.37 38.30
CA GLN A 566 16.09 -11.57 39.51
C GLN A 566 16.82 -10.28 39.95
N ALA A 567 17.22 -9.45 38.99
CA ALA A 567 17.86 -8.16 39.24
C ALA A 567 16.87 -7.02 39.58
N GLY A 568 15.57 -7.30 39.64
CA GLY A 568 14.53 -6.32 39.95
C GLY A 568 13.87 -5.66 38.73
N GLY A 569 14.22 -6.11 37.52
CA GLY A 569 13.57 -5.71 36.28
C GLY A 569 12.07 -6.07 36.26
N VAL A 570 11.29 -5.34 35.45
CA VAL A 570 9.84 -5.48 35.42
C VAL A 570 9.36 -6.12 34.13
N VAL A 571 8.55 -7.18 34.28
CA VAL A 571 7.85 -7.82 33.17
C VAL A 571 6.34 -7.60 33.33
N LEU A 572 5.70 -7.03 32.31
CA LEU A 572 4.24 -6.95 32.19
C LEU A 572 3.78 -8.08 31.25
N CYS A 573 3.18 -9.12 31.81
CA CYS A 573 2.69 -10.27 31.05
C CYS A 573 1.19 -10.14 30.81
N CYS A 574 0.81 -9.97 29.54
CA CYS A 574 -0.55 -9.75 29.10
C CYS A 574 -1.32 -11.07 28.93
N GLY A 575 -1.45 -11.87 29.98
CA GLY A 575 -2.13 -13.16 29.90
C GLY A 575 -1.52 -14.20 30.82
N ASP A 576 -1.50 -15.45 30.37
CA ASP A 576 -0.79 -16.52 31.05
C ASP A 576 0.71 -16.45 30.73
N ALA A 577 1.55 -16.87 31.68
CA ALA A 577 2.98 -16.96 31.45
C ALA A 577 3.30 -17.99 30.34
N PRO A 578 4.38 -17.81 29.57
CA PRO A 578 4.80 -18.78 28.55
C PRO A 578 4.96 -20.17 29.15
N VAL A 579 4.39 -21.17 28.46
CA VAL A 579 4.40 -22.58 28.89
C VAL A 579 5.26 -23.46 27.97
N TYR A 580 5.86 -22.87 26.95
CA TYR A 580 6.82 -23.51 26.07
C TYR A 580 8.16 -22.76 26.06
N VAL A 581 9.25 -23.52 25.97
CA VAL A 581 10.58 -23.01 25.65
C VAL A 581 11.16 -23.84 24.52
N ASP A 582 11.59 -23.19 23.44
CA ASP A 582 12.03 -23.83 22.18
C ASP A 582 10.97 -24.83 21.63
N GLY A 583 9.69 -24.50 21.76
CA GLY A 583 8.55 -25.32 21.37
C GLY A 583 8.27 -26.53 22.28
N MET A 584 9.03 -26.73 23.36
CA MET A 584 8.83 -27.82 24.32
C MET A 584 8.12 -27.34 25.60
N PRO A 585 7.23 -28.14 26.22
CA PRO A 585 6.63 -27.80 27.50
C PRO A 585 7.68 -27.45 28.57
N SER A 586 7.46 -26.36 29.30
CA SER A 586 8.38 -25.84 30.29
C SER A 586 7.65 -25.16 31.45
N ASP A 587 8.15 -25.33 32.67
CA ASP A 587 7.64 -24.66 33.88
C ASP A 587 8.39 -23.35 34.19
N ARG A 588 9.42 -23.00 33.41
CA ARG A 588 10.27 -21.82 33.66
C ARG A 588 9.46 -20.52 33.67
N GLY A 589 8.50 -20.36 32.76
CA GLY A 589 7.62 -19.18 32.74
C GLY A 589 6.75 -19.08 33.99
N ALA A 590 6.18 -20.20 34.44
CA ALA A 590 5.43 -20.27 35.69
C ALA A 590 6.30 -19.94 36.91
N ALA A 591 7.56 -20.41 36.93
CA ALA A 591 8.50 -20.11 38.01
C ALA A 591 8.77 -18.60 38.17
N LEU A 592 8.79 -17.85 37.05
CA LEU A 592 8.99 -16.38 37.07
C LEU A 592 7.82 -15.60 37.65
N THR A 593 6.61 -16.16 37.68
CA THR A 593 5.42 -15.46 38.20
C THR A 593 5.53 -15.12 39.69
N ASN A 594 6.39 -15.81 40.43
CA ASN A 594 6.67 -15.55 41.85
C ASN A 594 7.67 -14.40 42.07
N GLY A 595 8.33 -13.92 41.01
CA GLY A 595 9.29 -12.81 41.10
C GLY A 595 8.58 -11.48 41.33
N MET A 596 9.10 -10.63 42.23
CA MET A 596 8.50 -9.32 42.55
C MET A 596 8.35 -8.39 41.32
N GLY A 597 9.18 -8.57 40.29
CA GLY A 597 9.13 -7.81 39.04
C GLY A 597 8.11 -8.31 38.02
N TRP A 598 7.57 -9.53 38.17
CA TRP A 598 6.61 -10.10 37.23
C TRP A 598 5.18 -9.68 37.58
N LYS A 599 4.48 -9.08 36.62
CA LYS A 599 3.10 -8.62 36.79
C LYS A 599 2.23 -9.18 35.68
N ARG A 600 1.24 -9.99 36.05
CA ARG A 600 0.12 -10.32 35.15
C ARG A 600 -0.80 -9.11 35.06
N VAL A 601 -1.08 -8.64 33.85
CA VAL A 601 -1.87 -7.42 33.61
C VAL A 601 -2.93 -7.66 32.55
N ALA A 602 -4.04 -6.91 32.62
CA ALA A 602 -4.98 -6.88 31.51
C ALA A 602 -4.40 -6.03 30.37
N VAL A 603 -4.64 -6.43 29.12
CA VAL A 603 -4.11 -5.73 27.93
C VAL A 603 -4.46 -4.25 27.94
N ALA A 604 -5.70 -3.92 28.30
CA ALA A 604 -6.20 -2.55 28.35
C ALA A 604 -5.50 -1.66 29.39
N GLU A 605 -4.83 -2.24 30.40
CA GLU A 605 -4.12 -1.48 31.45
C GLU A 605 -2.68 -1.15 31.04
N VAL A 606 -2.13 -1.85 30.03
CA VAL A 606 -0.72 -1.73 29.62
C VAL A 606 -0.34 -0.29 29.25
N PRO A 607 -1.12 0.45 28.44
CA PRO A 607 -0.71 1.78 28.03
C PRO A 607 -0.53 2.76 29.20
N GLU A 608 -1.48 2.79 30.15
CA GLU A 608 -1.39 3.63 31.35
C GLU A 608 -0.21 3.24 32.24
N MET A 609 0.03 1.93 32.41
CA MET A 609 1.16 1.43 33.19
C MET A 609 2.51 1.79 32.56
N VAL A 610 2.61 1.74 31.24
CA VAL A 610 3.81 2.15 30.49
C VAL A 610 4.06 3.65 30.65
N LEU A 611 3.05 4.49 30.41
CA LEU A 611 3.17 5.95 30.53
C LEU A 611 3.61 6.38 31.94
N THR A 612 3.02 5.78 32.98
CA THR A 612 3.36 6.06 34.38
C THR A 612 4.82 5.75 34.71
N ARG A 613 5.43 4.80 33.98
CA ARG A 613 6.81 4.35 34.20
C ARG A 613 7.85 5.12 33.39
N SER A 614 7.47 5.74 32.27
CA SER A 614 8.41 6.47 31.40
C SER A 614 9.01 7.71 32.09
N GLY A 615 8.19 8.52 32.75
CA GLY A 615 8.59 9.55 33.72
C GLY A 615 9.72 10.51 33.30
N ASP A 616 9.80 10.90 32.03
CA ASP A 616 10.92 11.69 31.47
C ASP A 616 10.60 13.19 31.28
N GLY A 617 9.51 13.67 31.88
CA GLY A 617 9.11 15.09 31.81
C GLY A 617 8.41 15.48 30.51
N PHE A 618 8.08 14.52 29.63
CA PHE A 618 7.31 14.76 28.41
C PHE A 618 5.91 14.12 28.50
N ALA A 619 4.90 14.80 27.95
CA ALA A 619 3.56 14.25 27.81
C ALA A 619 2.79 14.92 26.66
N ILE A 620 1.92 14.15 26.01
CA ILE A 620 0.90 14.64 25.07
C ILE A 620 -0.46 14.29 25.65
N GLU A 621 -1.31 15.30 25.84
CA GLU A 621 -2.69 15.15 26.27
C GLU A 621 -3.61 15.57 25.13
N ARG A 622 -4.43 14.64 24.63
CA ARG A 622 -5.38 14.92 23.55
C ARG A 622 -6.58 15.69 24.09
N GLN A 623 -7.12 16.59 23.29
CA GLN A 623 -8.35 17.30 23.64
C GLN A 623 -9.51 16.31 23.79
N GLU A 624 -10.41 16.58 24.75
CA GLU A 624 -11.64 15.80 24.92
C GLU A 624 -12.44 15.75 23.61
N GLY A 625 -12.81 14.54 23.18
CA GLY A 625 -13.57 14.31 21.95
C GLY A 625 -12.75 14.37 20.66
N ASP A 626 -11.41 14.45 20.72
CA ASP A 626 -10.55 14.36 19.55
C ASP A 626 -10.74 13.03 18.79
N LYS A 627 -11.08 13.12 17.50
CA LYS A 627 -11.33 11.99 16.59
C LYS A 627 -10.22 11.78 15.56
N GLY A 628 -9.16 12.60 15.58
CA GLY A 628 -8.01 12.41 14.72
C GLY A 628 -7.27 11.10 15.01
N ILE A 629 -6.39 10.71 14.09
CA ILE A 629 -5.51 9.54 14.26
C ILE A 629 -4.11 10.10 14.50
N LEU A 630 -3.77 10.35 15.76
CA LEU A 630 -2.58 11.08 16.17
C LEU A 630 -1.42 10.13 16.50
N PHE A 631 -0.27 10.37 15.87
CA PHE A 631 1.01 9.73 16.17
C PHE A 631 2.07 10.79 16.51
N HIS A 632 3.11 10.39 17.23
CA HIS A 632 4.26 11.25 17.52
C HIS A 632 5.61 10.53 17.40
N HIS A 633 6.67 11.31 17.19
CA HIS A 633 8.06 10.83 17.19
C HIS A 633 8.98 11.84 17.85
N ARG A 634 9.80 11.40 18.81
CA ARG A 634 10.86 12.22 19.40
C ARG A 634 12.26 11.75 19.03
N ARG A 635 13.13 12.71 18.67
CA ARG A 635 14.57 12.47 18.46
C ARG A 635 15.41 13.41 19.31
N HIS A 636 16.25 12.82 20.15
CA HIS A 636 17.15 13.52 21.06
C HIS A 636 18.43 13.93 20.34
N VAL A 637 18.74 15.22 20.37
CA VAL A 637 20.01 15.81 19.93
C VAL A 637 20.70 16.45 21.13
N LYS A 638 21.91 16.97 20.95
CA LYS A 638 22.76 17.42 22.07
C LYS A 638 22.17 18.58 22.88
N ASP A 639 21.32 19.41 22.27
CA ASP A 639 20.81 20.68 22.82
C ASP A 639 19.27 20.76 22.85
N GLY A 640 18.59 19.62 22.73
CA GLY A 640 17.12 19.54 22.73
C GLY A 640 16.57 18.30 22.03
N GLN A 641 15.29 18.37 21.66
CA GLN A 641 14.55 17.27 21.05
C GLN A 641 13.76 17.78 19.84
N PHE A 642 13.78 17.03 18.74
CA PHE A 642 12.80 17.19 17.68
C PHE A 642 11.55 16.39 18.04
N LEU A 643 10.37 16.98 17.85
CA LEU A 643 9.06 16.36 18.01
C LEU A 643 8.28 16.51 16.71
N LEU A 644 7.95 15.39 16.08
CA LEU A 644 7.01 15.33 14.96
C LEU A 644 5.65 14.86 15.46
N LEU A 645 4.59 15.61 15.16
CA LEU A 645 3.19 15.21 15.37
C LEU A 645 2.52 15.03 14.01
N VAL A 646 1.75 13.96 13.84
CA VAL A 646 1.06 13.65 12.59
C VAL A 646 -0.36 13.20 12.89
N ASN A 647 -1.32 13.80 12.19
CA ASN A 647 -2.70 13.35 12.14
C ASN A 647 -2.93 12.62 10.81
N THR A 648 -3.04 11.29 10.87
CA THR A 648 -3.27 10.42 9.72
C THR A 648 -4.76 10.31 9.37
N SER A 649 -5.67 10.94 10.11
CA SER A 649 -7.08 10.98 9.71
C SER A 649 -7.26 11.86 8.47
N ILE A 650 -7.97 11.36 7.45
CA ILE A 650 -8.35 12.16 6.27
C ILE A 650 -9.62 13.00 6.49
N GLU A 651 -10.34 12.76 7.59
CA GLU A 651 -11.65 13.37 7.85
C GLU A 651 -11.62 14.32 9.04
N SER A 652 -10.98 13.90 10.13
CA SER A 652 -11.06 14.58 11.42
C SER A 652 -9.76 15.32 11.74
N PRO A 653 -9.82 16.57 12.23
CA PRO A 653 -8.65 17.23 12.82
C PRO A 653 -8.24 16.55 14.13
N SER A 654 -7.04 16.86 14.61
CA SER A 654 -6.54 16.49 15.94
C SER A 654 -6.02 17.70 16.69
N ALA A 655 -6.23 17.74 17.99
CA ALA A 655 -5.77 18.84 18.85
C ALA A 655 -5.50 18.34 20.26
N GLY A 656 -4.66 19.07 20.98
CA GLY A 656 -4.29 18.74 22.35
C GLY A 656 -3.23 19.67 22.89
N THR A 657 -2.63 19.27 24.01
CA THR A 657 -1.59 20.00 24.71
C THR A 657 -0.36 19.13 24.88
N LEU A 658 0.82 19.69 24.61
CA LEU A 658 2.10 19.05 24.86
C LEU A 658 2.79 19.70 26.07
N ARG A 659 3.47 18.88 26.87
CA ARG A 659 4.27 19.30 28.02
C ARG A 659 5.69 18.77 27.88
N SER A 660 6.67 19.58 28.25
CA SER A 660 8.08 19.20 28.28
C SER A 660 8.82 19.95 29.38
N ASP A 661 9.81 19.32 30.01
CA ASP A 661 10.70 19.94 30.99
C ASP A 661 11.76 20.89 30.39
N LEU A 662 11.78 20.99 29.05
CA LEU A 662 12.66 21.87 28.30
C LEU A 662 12.20 23.35 28.35
N LYS A 663 13.04 24.26 27.84
CA LYS A 663 12.95 25.72 28.14
C LYS A 663 12.40 26.58 27.01
N GLY A 664 12.02 25.98 25.88
CA GLY A 664 11.43 26.73 24.78
C GLY A 664 11.09 25.88 23.57
N ILE A 665 10.23 26.41 22.70
CA ILE A 665 9.74 25.69 21.52
C ILE A 665 9.91 26.55 20.26
N ARG A 666 10.40 25.92 19.19
CA ARG A 666 10.42 26.48 17.83
C ARG A 666 9.67 25.57 16.87
N GLN A 667 8.96 26.14 15.92
CA GLN A 667 8.41 25.41 14.78
C GLN A 667 9.41 25.44 13.63
N TRP A 668 9.64 24.28 13.02
CA TRP A 668 10.45 24.11 11.82
C TRP A 668 9.49 23.80 10.67
N ASN A 669 9.26 24.76 9.78
CA ASN A 669 8.27 24.62 8.73
C ASN A 669 8.82 23.79 7.57
N LEU A 670 8.30 22.57 7.42
CA LEU A 670 8.72 21.62 6.37
C LEU A 670 8.41 22.12 4.94
N ASN A 671 7.39 22.95 4.77
CA ASN A 671 7.01 23.47 3.46
C ASN A 671 7.93 24.63 3.00
N THR A 672 8.36 25.49 3.92
CA THR A 672 9.10 26.71 3.57
C THR A 672 10.58 26.67 3.96
N GLY A 673 10.99 25.75 4.83
CA GLY A 673 12.33 25.73 5.42
C GLY A 673 12.56 26.81 6.48
N GLU A 674 11.54 27.60 6.84
CA GLU A 674 11.65 28.65 7.86
C GLU A 674 11.57 28.08 9.28
N ILE A 675 12.22 28.76 10.23
CA ILE A 675 12.23 28.39 11.64
C ILE A 675 11.82 29.60 12.47
N GLU A 676 10.76 29.46 13.26
CA GLU A 676 10.21 30.53 14.08
C GLU A 676 9.87 30.06 15.50
N PRO A 677 9.80 30.96 16.50
CA PRO A 677 9.30 30.60 17.83
C PRO A 677 7.84 30.14 17.77
N TYR A 678 7.53 29.06 18.48
CA TYR A 678 6.16 28.56 18.62
C TYR A 678 5.45 29.21 19.82
N PRO A 679 4.11 29.33 19.82
CA PRO A 679 3.37 29.78 20.99
C PRO A 679 3.39 28.72 22.11
N PHE A 680 3.90 29.10 23.28
CA PHE A 680 3.90 28.26 24.48
C PHE A 680 3.83 29.11 25.76
N GLU A 681 3.45 28.48 26.86
CA GLU A 681 3.48 29.03 28.20
C GLU A 681 4.65 28.46 28.99
N GLN A 682 5.32 29.30 29.78
CA GLN A 682 6.36 28.85 30.70
C GLN A 682 5.68 28.39 31.99
N THR A 683 5.96 27.16 32.42
CA THR A 683 5.45 26.60 33.68
C THR A 683 6.58 26.41 34.68
N ALA A 684 6.26 26.08 35.93
CA ALA A 684 7.28 25.74 36.93
C ALA A 684 8.09 24.48 36.56
N GLY A 685 7.49 23.59 35.76
CA GLY A 685 8.08 22.33 35.33
C GLY A 685 8.74 22.36 33.95
N GLY A 686 8.68 23.48 33.20
CA GLY A 686 9.22 23.57 31.83
C GLY A 686 8.33 24.43 30.94
N VAL A 687 7.83 23.86 29.83
CA VAL A 687 6.94 24.51 28.86
C VAL A 687 5.68 23.69 28.61
N GLU A 688 4.59 24.41 28.32
CA GLU A 688 3.31 23.84 27.89
C GLU A 688 2.85 24.53 26.60
N ALA A 689 2.36 23.78 25.63
CA ALA A 689 1.86 24.36 24.38
C ALA A 689 0.69 23.56 23.78
N ASP A 690 -0.34 24.26 23.30
CA ASP A 690 -1.40 23.61 22.54
C ASP A 690 -0.96 23.42 21.09
N PHE A 691 -1.40 22.31 20.50
CA PHE A 691 -1.27 22.03 19.08
C PHE A 691 -2.63 21.78 18.45
N GLY A 692 -2.74 22.07 17.17
CA GLY A 692 -3.89 21.75 16.34
C GLY A 692 -3.42 21.35 14.94
N LEU A 693 -3.86 20.18 14.50
CA LEU A 693 -3.57 19.60 13.19
C LEU A 693 -4.90 19.45 12.43
N PRO A 694 -4.99 19.95 11.19
CA PRO A 694 -6.12 19.58 10.34
C PRO A 694 -6.07 18.08 10.01
N ALA A 695 -7.09 17.56 9.33
CA ALA A 695 -7.00 16.25 8.68
C ALA A 695 -5.74 16.18 7.79
N SER A 696 -5.04 15.06 7.78
CA SER A 696 -3.76 14.86 7.07
C SER A 696 -2.67 15.89 7.45
N GLY A 697 -2.78 16.50 8.63
CA GLY A 697 -1.90 17.57 9.12
C GLY A 697 -0.67 17.03 9.85
N SER A 698 0.42 17.80 9.80
CA SER A 698 1.67 17.48 10.50
C SER A 698 2.31 18.75 11.09
N LEU A 699 3.04 18.59 12.19
CA LEU A 699 3.75 19.67 12.88
C LEU A 699 5.11 19.19 13.36
N LEU A 700 6.18 19.89 12.95
CA LEU A 700 7.54 19.66 13.42
C LEU A 700 7.97 20.77 14.38
N LEU A 701 8.24 20.37 15.62
CA LEU A 701 8.72 21.23 16.69
C LEU A 701 10.15 20.86 17.09
N PHE A 702 10.88 21.86 17.58
CA PHE A 702 12.12 21.67 18.32
C PHE A 702 11.95 22.19 19.74
N LEU A 703 12.01 21.28 20.70
CA LEU A 703 12.00 21.54 22.13
C LEU A 703 13.44 21.80 22.57
N SER A 704 13.73 22.98 23.09
CA SER A 704 15.10 23.47 23.31
C SER A 704 15.48 23.48 24.79
N GLU A 705 16.70 23.04 25.09
CA GLU A 705 17.30 23.25 26.42
C GLU A 705 17.64 24.73 26.71
N GLN A 706 17.60 25.57 25.67
CA GLN A 706 17.82 27.01 25.76
C GLN A 706 16.49 27.76 25.82
N VAL A 707 16.49 28.91 26.49
CA VAL A 707 15.31 29.77 26.58
C VAL A 707 14.99 30.33 25.19
N VAL A 708 13.75 30.13 24.74
CA VAL A 708 13.21 30.72 23.51
C VAL A 708 12.14 31.74 23.88
N LYS A 709 12.10 32.90 23.21
CA LYS A 709 11.02 33.86 23.43
C LYS A 709 9.74 33.37 22.75
N SER A 710 8.71 33.04 23.52
CA SER A 710 7.40 32.61 23.03
C SER A 710 6.76 33.65 22.09
N ARG A 711 6.05 33.17 21.06
CA ARG A 711 5.26 33.99 20.13
C ARG A 711 3.81 34.07 20.62
N LYS A 712 3.15 35.22 20.46
CA LYS A 712 1.71 35.34 20.72
C LYS A 712 0.90 34.55 19.69
N ARG A 713 -0.17 33.87 20.12
CA ARG A 713 -1.13 33.26 19.20
C ARG A 713 -1.81 34.36 18.35
N PRO A 714 -1.94 34.19 17.03
CA PRO A 714 -2.74 35.12 16.22
C PRO A 714 -4.22 35.00 16.60
N GLU A 715 -4.90 36.11 16.89
CA GLU A 715 -6.38 36.15 16.96
C GLU A 715 -6.95 36.17 15.53
N LEU A 716 -8.07 35.47 15.30
CA LEU A 716 -8.76 35.43 14.00
C LEU A 716 -9.86 36.51 13.95
N GLU A 717 -9.82 37.44 12.99
CA GLU A 717 -10.92 38.39 12.71
C GLU A 717 -11.21 38.54 11.20
N ALA A 718 -12.51 38.51 10.87
CA ALA A 718 -13.26 38.90 9.66
C ALA A 718 -12.81 38.38 8.27
N SER A 719 -13.69 37.59 7.61
CA SER A 719 -13.57 37.26 6.19
C SER A 719 -13.86 38.47 5.29
N LEU A 720 -12.97 38.78 4.35
CA LEU A 720 -13.26 39.72 3.28
C LEU A 720 -14.15 39.01 2.26
N ARG A 721 -15.35 39.54 2.02
CA ARG A 721 -16.17 39.13 0.87
C ARG A 721 -15.67 39.88 -0.37
N ALA A 722 -15.63 39.20 -1.52
CA ALA A 722 -15.28 39.81 -2.79
C ALA A 722 -16.08 41.11 -3.02
N ALA A 723 -15.39 42.18 -3.45
CA ALA A 723 -15.96 43.52 -3.55
C ALA A 723 -17.19 43.61 -4.49
N VAL A 724 -17.29 42.72 -5.47
CA VAL A 724 -18.47 42.51 -6.36
C VAL A 724 -18.39 41.08 -6.94
N PRO A 725 -19.46 40.26 -6.98
CA PRO A 725 -19.43 38.98 -7.68
C PRO A 725 -19.40 39.23 -9.19
N ARG A 726 -18.21 39.25 -9.80
CA ARG A 726 -18.07 39.01 -11.24
C ARG A 726 -18.16 37.51 -11.49
N MET A 727 -18.76 37.09 -12.60
CA MET A 727 -18.75 35.68 -12.99
C MET A 727 -17.29 35.20 -13.09
N MET A 728 -17.02 34.03 -12.51
CA MET A 728 -15.70 33.40 -12.55
C MET A 728 -15.36 32.99 -13.98
N GLU A 729 -14.15 33.32 -14.43
CA GLU A 729 -13.63 32.85 -15.71
C GLU A 729 -13.03 31.46 -15.50
N ILE A 730 -13.48 30.47 -16.28
CA ILE A 730 -13.06 29.07 -16.15
C ILE A 730 -12.57 28.57 -17.50
N ARG A 731 -11.36 28.01 -17.54
CA ARG A 731 -10.73 27.57 -18.79
C ARG A 731 -9.89 26.31 -18.60
N ARG A 732 -10.07 25.33 -19.50
CA ARG A 732 -9.21 24.15 -19.60
C ARG A 732 -7.84 24.53 -20.14
N LEU A 733 -6.78 23.94 -19.61
CA LEU A 733 -5.40 24.23 -20.04
C LEU A 733 -4.93 23.35 -21.20
N GLN A 734 -5.63 22.24 -21.45
CA GLN A 734 -5.36 21.29 -22.54
C GLN A 734 -6.66 20.86 -23.25
N PRO A 735 -6.58 20.31 -24.48
CA PRO A 735 -7.72 19.75 -25.20
C PRO A 735 -8.46 18.66 -24.42
N ASN A 736 -9.73 18.40 -24.76
CA ASN A 736 -10.48 17.31 -24.14
C ASN A 736 -9.98 15.97 -24.68
N VAL A 737 -10.27 14.89 -23.95
CA VAL A 737 -9.80 13.54 -24.30
C VAL A 737 -11.01 12.62 -24.46
N LEU A 738 -11.00 11.81 -25.52
CA LEU A 738 -11.82 10.62 -25.67
C LEU A 738 -10.90 9.40 -25.79
N THR A 739 -10.96 8.49 -24.82
CA THR A 739 -10.23 7.22 -24.86
C THR A 739 -11.00 6.21 -25.69
N LEU A 740 -10.33 5.59 -26.66
CA LEU A 740 -10.84 4.52 -27.51
C LEU A 740 -10.16 3.21 -27.13
N ASP A 741 -10.76 2.47 -26.20
CA ASP A 741 -10.26 1.21 -25.64
C ASP A 741 -10.96 -0.04 -26.20
N TYR A 742 -11.83 0.14 -27.20
CA TYR A 742 -12.45 -0.91 -28.00
C TYR A 742 -12.07 -0.75 -29.46
N VAL A 743 -11.81 -1.89 -30.11
CA VAL A 743 -11.23 -1.94 -31.45
C VAL A 743 -11.75 -3.15 -32.23
N ASP A 744 -11.93 -3.01 -33.54
CA ASP A 744 -12.05 -4.18 -34.42
C ASP A 744 -10.64 -4.61 -34.82
N ILE A 745 -10.34 -5.90 -34.76
CA ILE A 745 -9.04 -6.42 -35.18
C ILE A 745 -9.19 -7.59 -36.15
N THR A 746 -8.42 -7.55 -37.24
CA THR A 746 -8.27 -8.65 -38.19
C THR A 746 -6.82 -9.17 -38.17
N ALA A 747 -6.63 -10.46 -37.87
CA ALA A 747 -5.33 -11.12 -37.89
C ALA A 747 -5.48 -12.60 -38.26
N GLY A 748 -4.56 -13.13 -39.08
CA GLY A 748 -4.61 -14.54 -39.51
C GLY A 748 -5.90 -14.94 -40.24
N GLY A 749 -6.56 -14.00 -40.93
CA GLY A 749 -7.80 -14.23 -41.67
C GLY A 749 -9.09 -14.24 -40.83
N GLU A 750 -9.00 -13.95 -39.53
CA GLU A 750 -10.15 -13.86 -38.61
C GLU A 750 -10.31 -12.42 -38.11
N THR A 751 -11.55 -11.99 -37.93
CA THR A 751 -11.91 -10.65 -37.42
C THR A 751 -12.67 -10.78 -36.11
N LEU A 752 -12.28 -9.96 -35.12
CA LEU A 752 -13.03 -9.72 -33.90
C LEU A 752 -13.52 -8.27 -33.91
N ASP A 753 -14.83 -8.05 -33.78
CA ASP A 753 -15.44 -6.72 -33.79
C ASP A 753 -15.70 -6.20 -32.37
N ASP A 754 -15.44 -4.91 -32.17
CA ASP A 754 -15.63 -4.15 -30.94
C ASP A 754 -15.17 -4.90 -29.67
N VAL A 755 -13.95 -5.43 -29.72
CA VAL A 755 -13.32 -6.12 -28.58
C VAL A 755 -12.45 -5.16 -27.79
N TYR A 756 -12.39 -5.36 -26.47
CA TYR A 756 -11.51 -4.60 -25.59
C TYR A 756 -10.04 -4.75 -26.01
N PHE A 757 -9.28 -3.65 -25.99
CA PHE A 757 -7.93 -3.58 -26.57
C PHE A 757 -7.00 -4.68 -26.06
N TYR A 758 -7.09 -5.06 -24.78
CA TYR A 758 -6.21 -6.08 -24.20
C TYR A 758 -6.44 -7.44 -24.87
N ARG A 759 -7.71 -7.80 -25.09
CA ARG A 759 -8.08 -9.03 -25.81
C ARG A 759 -7.63 -8.96 -27.28
N ALA A 760 -7.75 -7.79 -27.92
CA ALA A 760 -7.28 -7.57 -29.28
C ALA A 760 -5.74 -7.74 -29.38
N ASN A 761 -4.99 -7.19 -28.43
CA ASN A 761 -3.54 -7.33 -28.32
C ASN A 761 -3.14 -8.81 -28.19
N GLN A 762 -3.75 -9.54 -27.25
CA GLN A 762 -3.50 -10.97 -27.06
C GLN A 762 -3.90 -11.81 -28.28
N PHE A 763 -4.92 -11.39 -29.03
CA PHE A 763 -5.29 -12.00 -30.30
C PHE A 763 -4.23 -11.75 -31.38
N ALA A 764 -3.71 -10.53 -31.50
CA ALA A 764 -2.65 -10.18 -32.44
C ALA A 764 -1.39 -11.03 -32.24
N PHE A 765 -0.90 -11.17 -31.01
CA PHE A 765 0.27 -12.00 -30.70
C PHE A 765 0.03 -13.49 -31.03
N ARG A 766 -1.11 -14.05 -30.63
CA ARG A 766 -1.48 -15.45 -30.91
C ARG A 766 -1.57 -15.77 -32.40
N LYS A 767 -2.20 -14.90 -33.18
CA LYS A 767 -2.31 -15.08 -34.63
C LYS A 767 -0.97 -14.93 -35.36
N ASN A 768 0.03 -14.35 -34.71
CA ASN A 768 1.38 -14.18 -35.24
C ASN A 768 2.43 -15.09 -34.56
N GLY A 769 2.01 -16.18 -33.89
CA GLY A 769 2.91 -17.25 -33.43
C GLY A 769 3.53 -17.06 -32.04
N MET A 770 2.86 -16.33 -31.15
CA MET A 770 3.24 -16.13 -29.75
C MET A 770 2.09 -16.52 -28.82
N ASP A 771 2.35 -17.09 -27.65
CA ASP A 771 1.25 -17.46 -26.73
C ASP A 771 0.49 -16.24 -26.20
N ARG A 772 1.22 -15.15 -25.94
CA ARG A 772 0.72 -13.87 -25.44
C ARG A 772 1.74 -12.75 -25.68
N ASN A 773 1.37 -11.50 -25.40
CA ASN A 773 2.32 -10.38 -25.33
C ASN A 773 3.37 -10.65 -24.24
N PRO A 774 4.68 -10.76 -24.56
CA PRO A 774 5.71 -11.07 -23.57
C PRO A 774 6.04 -9.88 -22.66
N TRP A 775 5.77 -8.63 -23.06
CA TRP A 775 6.18 -7.44 -22.31
C TRP A 775 5.40 -7.21 -21.00
N ASP A 776 4.30 -7.94 -20.79
CA ASP A 776 3.52 -7.96 -19.54
C ASP A 776 3.56 -9.31 -18.81
N SER A 777 4.39 -10.26 -19.28
CA SER A 777 4.33 -11.65 -18.82
C SER A 777 5.67 -12.37 -18.76
N ALA A 778 6.76 -11.72 -19.17
CA ALA A 778 8.09 -12.31 -19.14
C ALA A 778 9.19 -11.27 -18.91
N VAL A 779 10.26 -11.73 -18.26
CA VAL A 779 11.55 -11.05 -18.25
C VAL A 779 12.33 -11.47 -19.49
N GLN A 780 12.91 -10.52 -20.20
CA GLN A 780 13.75 -10.84 -21.35
C GLN A 780 15.06 -11.48 -20.89
N SER A 781 15.31 -12.72 -21.33
CA SER A 781 16.64 -13.32 -21.23
C SER A 781 17.52 -12.82 -22.38
N ARG A 782 18.56 -12.06 -22.05
CA ARG A 782 19.48 -11.42 -23.01
C ARG A 782 18.72 -10.63 -24.08
N ASP A 783 18.73 -11.08 -25.33
CA ASP A 783 18.11 -10.46 -26.51
C ASP A 783 17.11 -11.40 -27.23
N GLN A 784 16.69 -12.49 -26.59
CA GLN A 784 15.89 -13.54 -27.22
C GLN A 784 14.53 -13.05 -27.76
N LEU A 785 13.89 -12.09 -27.09
CA LEU A 785 12.60 -11.55 -27.53
C LEU A 785 12.78 -10.55 -28.68
N ILE A 786 13.71 -9.60 -28.55
CA ILE A 786 13.97 -8.56 -29.57
C ILE A 786 14.55 -9.10 -30.88
N THR A 787 15.21 -10.26 -30.86
CA THR A 787 15.76 -10.90 -32.07
C THR A 787 14.77 -11.83 -32.77
N LYS A 788 13.57 -12.03 -32.21
CA LYS A 788 12.57 -12.94 -32.78
C LYS A 788 12.07 -12.43 -34.14
N THR A 789 12.08 -13.31 -35.14
CA THR A 789 11.60 -13.01 -36.50
C THR A 789 10.18 -13.54 -36.71
N PHE A 790 9.47 -12.91 -37.65
CA PHE A 790 8.09 -13.23 -38.00
C PHE A 790 7.94 -13.37 -39.52
N PRO A 791 6.95 -14.15 -40.01
CA PRO A 791 6.71 -14.29 -41.45
C PRO A 791 6.47 -12.94 -42.15
N ALA A 792 6.94 -12.76 -43.39
CA ALA A 792 6.77 -11.48 -44.12
C ALA A 792 5.31 -11.09 -44.39
N ASN A 793 4.40 -12.05 -44.39
CA ASN A 793 2.95 -11.87 -44.53
C ASN A 793 2.20 -11.86 -43.19
N SER A 794 2.90 -11.94 -42.06
CA SER A 794 2.33 -11.76 -40.72
C SER A 794 1.87 -10.31 -40.53
N GLY A 795 1.00 -10.06 -39.56
CA GLY A 795 0.47 -8.72 -39.34
C GLY A 795 -0.92 -8.71 -38.73
N PHE A 796 -1.47 -7.51 -38.63
CA PHE A 796 -2.88 -7.29 -38.32
C PHE A 796 -3.35 -5.93 -38.85
N THR A 797 -4.66 -5.79 -38.98
CA THR A 797 -5.34 -4.51 -39.20
C THR A 797 -6.24 -4.24 -38.00
N ALA A 798 -6.19 -3.04 -37.44
CA ALA A 798 -7.03 -2.62 -36.32
C ALA A 798 -7.79 -1.32 -36.67
N ARG A 799 -9.06 -1.24 -36.30
CA ARG A 799 -9.95 -0.10 -36.60
C ARG A 799 -10.54 0.49 -35.32
N TYR A 800 -10.20 1.75 -35.05
CA TYR A 800 -10.79 2.54 -33.96
C TYR A 800 -11.94 3.38 -34.51
N LYS A 801 -13.08 3.35 -33.83
CA LYS A 801 -14.31 4.06 -34.25
C LYS A 801 -14.66 5.15 -33.24
N PHE A 802 -15.13 6.29 -33.73
CA PHE A 802 -15.70 7.36 -32.91
C PHE A 802 -16.71 8.18 -33.72
N THR A 803 -17.60 8.89 -33.03
CA THR A 803 -18.67 9.68 -33.68
C THR A 803 -18.59 11.15 -33.30
N ILE A 804 -18.74 12.01 -34.31
CA ILE A 804 -18.81 13.47 -34.16
C ILE A 804 -20.22 13.93 -34.56
N GLU A 805 -20.85 14.73 -33.71
CA GLU A 805 -22.11 15.41 -34.01
C GLU A 805 -21.87 16.88 -34.37
N GLU A 806 -22.75 17.43 -35.20
CA GLU A 806 -22.80 18.84 -35.63
C GLU A 806 -21.58 19.35 -36.43
N ALA A 807 -20.39 19.41 -35.84
CA ALA A 807 -19.20 20.02 -36.45
C ALA A 807 -17.89 19.36 -36.00
N VAL A 808 -16.98 19.17 -36.96
CA VAL A 808 -15.62 18.66 -36.70
C VAL A 808 -14.77 19.75 -36.01
N PRO A 809 -14.18 19.48 -34.83
CA PRO A 809 -13.29 20.42 -34.17
C PRO A 809 -12.07 20.78 -35.03
N LYS A 810 -11.68 22.06 -35.04
CA LYS A 810 -10.57 22.54 -35.88
C LYS A 810 -9.20 22.01 -35.45
N ASN A 811 -9.06 21.64 -34.18
CA ASN A 811 -7.83 21.14 -33.56
C ASN A 811 -7.91 19.63 -33.27
N LEU A 812 -8.76 18.89 -34.00
CA LEU A 812 -8.97 17.46 -33.78
C LEU A 812 -7.70 16.66 -34.14
N ALA A 813 -7.21 15.90 -33.18
CA ALA A 813 -6.09 14.99 -33.36
C ALA A 813 -6.41 13.60 -32.77
N ILE A 814 -5.75 12.57 -33.28
CA ILE A 814 -5.71 11.25 -32.63
C ILE A 814 -4.27 10.93 -32.21
N VAL A 815 -4.12 10.26 -31.09
CA VAL A 815 -2.85 9.81 -30.55
C VAL A 815 -2.79 8.29 -30.62
N ILE A 816 -1.72 7.78 -31.23
CA ILE A 816 -1.45 6.36 -31.43
C ILE A 816 -0.01 6.08 -30.96
N GLU A 817 0.18 5.00 -30.22
CA GLU A 817 1.51 4.59 -29.77
C GLU A 817 2.34 4.04 -30.94
N ARG A 818 3.63 4.38 -30.98
CA ARG A 818 4.59 3.87 -31.99
C ARG A 818 4.07 3.97 -33.42
N THR A 819 3.66 5.18 -33.82
CA THR A 819 3.18 5.47 -35.18
C THR A 819 4.16 5.06 -36.27
N ASP A 820 5.46 4.96 -35.94
CA ASP A 820 6.51 4.46 -36.81
C ASP A 820 6.33 2.98 -37.24
N LEU A 821 5.51 2.21 -36.52
CA LEU A 821 5.24 0.80 -36.81
C LEU A 821 4.03 0.56 -37.73
N TYR A 822 3.24 1.59 -38.02
CA TYR A 822 1.94 1.43 -38.66
C TYR A 822 1.78 2.27 -39.93
N THR A 823 1.09 1.71 -40.92
CA THR A 823 0.41 2.54 -41.93
C THR A 823 -0.94 2.97 -41.37
N ILE A 824 -1.24 4.27 -41.41
CA ILE A 824 -2.41 4.85 -40.72
C ILE A 824 -3.30 5.59 -41.71
N THR A 825 -4.61 5.35 -41.63
CA THR A 825 -5.61 6.10 -42.39
C THR A 825 -6.75 6.58 -41.49
N CYS A 826 -7.35 7.72 -41.80
CA CYS A 826 -8.59 8.21 -41.22
C CYS A 826 -9.64 8.31 -42.33
N ASN A 827 -10.74 7.58 -42.23
CA ASN A 827 -11.77 7.49 -43.26
C ASN A 827 -11.21 7.14 -44.66
N GLY A 828 -10.17 6.29 -44.70
CA GLY A 828 -9.47 5.89 -45.92
C GLY A 828 -8.44 6.90 -46.45
N GLN A 829 -8.33 8.09 -45.86
CA GLN A 829 -7.30 9.06 -46.20
C GLN A 829 -6.01 8.79 -45.40
N PRO A 830 -4.83 8.70 -46.02
CA PRO A 830 -3.57 8.55 -45.31
C PRO A 830 -3.30 9.72 -44.35
N VAL A 831 -2.88 9.40 -43.12
CA VAL A 831 -2.50 10.37 -42.10
C VAL A 831 -1.22 9.91 -41.41
N SER A 832 -0.45 10.84 -40.84
CA SER A 832 0.82 10.52 -40.16
C SER A 832 1.14 11.56 -39.10
N ALA A 833 1.87 11.14 -38.06
CA ALA A 833 2.37 12.05 -37.05
C ALA A 833 3.52 12.89 -37.61
N SER A 834 3.58 14.17 -37.22
CA SER A 834 4.76 14.99 -37.53
C SER A 834 5.93 14.54 -36.64
N PRO A 835 7.19 14.54 -37.14
CA PRO A 835 8.34 14.20 -36.31
C PRO A 835 8.40 15.05 -35.03
N GLY A 836 8.46 14.39 -33.87
CA GLY A 836 8.51 15.05 -32.56
C GLY A 836 7.17 15.59 -32.05
N ASP A 837 6.06 15.38 -32.74
CA ASP A 837 4.72 15.71 -32.24
C ASP A 837 4.13 14.51 -31.47
N TRP A 838 4.04 14.66 -30.16
CA TRP A 838 3.60 13.60 -29.24
C TRP A 838 2.68 14.17 -28.15
N TRP A 839 2.00 13.27 -27.43
CA TRP A 839 1.18 13.62 -26.28
C TRP A 839 1.33 12.59 -25.16
N LEU A 840 1.48 13.07 -23.92
CA LEU A 840 1.64 12.28 -22.69
C LEU A 840 2.97 11.50 -22.60
N ASP A 841 3.34 10.73 -23.62
CA ASP A 841 4.60 10.00 -23.72
C ASP A 841 5.25 10.26 -25.08
N LYS A 842 6.58 10.34 -25.16
CA LYS A 842 7.32 10.57 -26.41
C LYS A 842 7.09 9.50 -27.48
N ALA A 843 6.65 8.30 -27.09
CA ALA A 843 6.24 7.22 -27.99
C ALA A 843 4.79 7.33 -28.48
N PHE A 844 4.01 8.31 -28.00
CA PHE A 844 2.59 8.47 -28.34
C PHE A 844 2.45 9.57 -29.40
N GLY A 845 2.58 9.18 -30.67
CA GLY A 845 2.56 10.10 -31.80
C GLY A 845 1.20 10.77 -31.95
N ARG A 846 1.19 12.10 -32.04
CA ARG A 846 -0.01 12.91 -32.26
C ARG A 846 -0.21 13.16 -33.76
N ILE A 847 -1.42 12.90 -34.24
CA ILE A 847 -1.79 12.96 -35.66
C ILE A 847 -2.97 13.93 -35.83
N ASP A 848 -2.79 15.01 -36.59
CA ASP A 848 -3.90 15.87 -37.01
C ASP A 848 -4.81 15.10 -37.96
N ILE A 849 -6.09 14.99 -37.59
CA ILE A 849 -7.12 14.32 -38.40
C ILE A 849 -8.28 15.24 -38.75
N ALA A 850 -8.21 16.54 -38.41
CA ALA A 850 -9.34 17.47 -38.58
C ALA A 850 -9.81 17.58 -40.04
N LYS A 851 -8.88 17.45 -41.01
CA LYS A 851 -9.20 17.48 -42.45
C LYS A 851 -9.75 16.16 -43.00
N ALA A 852 -9.46 15.03 -42.34
CA ALA A 852 -9.88 13.70 -42.77
C ALA A 852 -11.16 13.23 -42.05
N ALA A 853 -11.43 13.79 -40.87
CA ALA A 853 -12.64 13.53 -40.10
C ALA A 853 -13.89 14.17 -40.73
N LYS A 854 -15.05 13.61 -40.41
CA LYS A 854 -16.37 14.03 -40.89
C LYS A 854 -17.41 14.00 -39.77
N VAL A 855 -18.53 14.68 -39.94
CA VAL A 855 -19.70 14.52 -39.08
C VAL A 855 -20.27 13.11 -39.28
N GLY A 856 -20.69 12.46 -38.18
CA GLY A 856 -21.07 11.05 -38.12
C GLY A 856 -19.94 10.15 -37.64
N GLU A 857 -20.01 8.87 -38.03
CA GLU A 857 -18.99 7.87 -37.68
C GLU A 857 -17.69 8.12 -38.44
N ASN A 858 -16.58 8.02 -37.72
CA ASN A 858 -15.22 8.10 -38.22
C ASN A 858 -14.47 6.83 -37.85
N VAL A 859 -13.60 6.38 -38.75
CA VAL A 859 -12.78 5.18 -38.54
C VAL A 859 -11.32 5.53 -38.78
N VAL A 860 -10.48 5.27 -37.77
CA VAL A 860 -9.03 5.30 -37.92
C VAL A 860 -8.51 3.88 -37.97
N THR A 861 -7.86 3.54 -39.08
CA THR A 861 -7.32 2.20 -39.33
C THR A 861 -5.81 2.23 -39.23
N ILE A 862 -5.24 1.31 -38.47
CA ILE A 862 -3.80 1.02 -38.44
C ILE A 862 -3.53 -0.37 -39.03
N GLU A 863 -2.46 -0.47 -39.83
CA GLU A 863 -2.00 -1.73 -40.40
C GLU A 863 -0.53 -1.97 -40.03
N ALA A 864 -0.25 -3.15 -39.49
CA ALA A 864 1.08 -3.66 -39.18
C ALA A 864 1.43 -4.79 -40.15
N ARG A 865 2.48 -4.61 -40.97
CA ARG A 865 2.96 -5.64 -41.91
C ARG A 865 4.44 -5.43 -42.30
N PRO A 866 5.33 -6.40 -42.04
CA PRO A 866 5.11 -7.61 -41.24
C PRO A 866 4.89 -7.30 -39.76
N PHE A 867 4.37 -8.26 -39.00
CA PHE A 867 4.35 -8.20 -37.54
C PHE A 867 5.79 -8.24 -36.98
N THR A 868 6.01 -7.61 -35.84
CA THR A 868 7.25 -7.66 -35.05
C THR A 868 6.91 -7.64 -33.56
N ILE A 869 7.88 -8.00 -32.72
CA ILE A 869 7.72 -8.02 -31.26
C ILE A 869 7.37 -6.64 -30.65
N TYR A 870 7.56 -5.55 -31.40
CA TYR A 870 7.32 -4.18 -30.95
C TYR A 870 5.85 -3.73 -31.11
N HIS A 871 5.00 -4.51 -31.77
CA HIS A 871 3.61 -4.14 -32.07
C HIS A 871 2.64 -4.42 -30.91
N GLU A 872 2.75 -3.65 -29.84
CA GLU A 872 1.77 -3.66 -28.75
C GLU A 872 0.54 -2.80 -29.13
N LEU A 873 -0.56 -3.45 -29.52
CA LEU A 873 -1.85 -2.78 -29.74
C LEU A 873 -2.44 -2.28 -28.41
N GLU A 874 -2.77 -0.98 -28.34
CA GLU A 874 -3.20 -0.26 -27.13
C GLU A 874 -4.40 0.67 -27.41
N PRO A 875 -5.03 1.30 -26.41
CA PRO A 875 -6.04 2.33 -26.66
C PRO A 875 -5.50 3.51 -27.47
N ALA A 876 -6.36 4.10 -28.31
CA ALA A 876 -6.07 5.37 -28.98
C ALA A 876 -6.78 6.53 -28.24
N TYR A 877 -6.28 7.75 -28.39
CA TYR A 877 -6.85 8.93 -27.70
C TYR A 877 -7.20 10.02 -28.71
N VAL A 878 -8.47 10.44 -28.76
CA VAL A 878 -8.88 11.57 -29.58
C VAL A 878 -8.81 12.85 -28.74
N LEU A 879 -8.13 13.87 -29.26
CA LEU A 879 -7.90 15.16 -28.61
C LEU A 879 -8.59 16.27 -29.39
N GLY A 880 -9.19 17.24 -28.69
CA GLY A 880 -9.74 18.44 -29.34
C GLY A 880 -10.64 19.29 -28.47
N ASP A 881 -11.17 20.36 -29.06
CA ASP A 881 -12.17 21.22 -28.44
C ASP A 881 -13.57 20.65 -28.70
N PHE A 882 -13.97 19.70 -27.85
CA PHE A 882 -15.28 19.08 -27.86
C PHE A 882 -15.73 18.75 -26.44
N THR A 883 -17.03 18.51 -26.29
CA THR A 883 -17.64 17.94 -25.09
C THR A 883 -18.11 16.52 -25.39
N LEU A 884 -18.04 15.61 -24.41
CA LEU A 884 -18.51 14.23 -24.56
C LEU A 884 -19.92 14.08 -23.98
N GLN A 885 -20.80 13.48 -24.78
CA GLN A 885 -22.13 13.06 -24.35
C GLN A 885 -22.19 11.53 -24.27
N SER A 886 -22.61 11.00 -23.13
CA SER A 886 -22.80 9.56 -22.93
C SER A 886 -23.91 9.03 -23.84
N THR A 887 -23.69 7.85 -24.42
CA THR A 887 -24.69 7.07 -25.15
C THR A 887 -24.78 5.65 -24.59
N GLU A 888 -25.62 4.79 -25.17
CA GLU A 888 -25.67 3.36 -24.85
C GLU A 888 -24.36 2.61 -25.19
N ARG A 889 -23.56 3.17 -26.10
CA ARG A 889 -22.28 2.59 -26.54
C ARG A 889 -21.20 3.67 -26.52
N GLY A 890 -20.61 3.89 -25.35
CA GLY A 890 -19.55 4.87 -25.13
C GLY A 890 -20.05 6.32 -25.18
N PHE A 891 -19.37 7.15 -25.98
CA PHE A 891 -19.57 8.58 -26.04
C PHE A 891 -19.63 9.09 -27.48
N VAL A 892 -20.35 10.19 -27.68
CA VAL A 892 -20.31 11.00 -28.91
C VAL A 892 -19.69 12.36 -28.60
N MET A 893 -18.95 12.91 -29.57
CA MET A 893 -18.40 14.26 -29.47
C MET A 893 -19.42 15.28 -29.96
N ILE A 894 -19.72 16.28 -29.14
CA ILE A 894 -20.58 17.43 -29.46
C ILE A 894 -19.76 18.73 -29.37
N PRO A 895 -20.26 19.87 -29.90
CA PRO A 895 -19.56 21.14 -29.81
C PRO A 895 -19.15 21.50 -28.38
N ASP A 896 -17.94 22.07 -28.23
CA ASP A 896 -17.35 22.40 -26.94
C ASP A 896 -18.24 23.35 -26.12
N LYS A 897 -18.41 23.04 -24.84
CA LYS A 897 -19.21 23.82 -23.89
C LYS A 897 -18.30 24.36 -22.78
N PRO A 898 -18.38 25.66 -22.43
CA PRO A 898 -17.63 26.22 -21.32
C PRO A 898 -17.94 25.51 -20.00
N LEU A 899 -16.89 25.27 -19.20
CA LEU A 899 -17.04 24.77 -17.84
C LEU A 899 -17.65 25.84 -16.92
N LYS A 900 -18.41 25.38 -15.92
CA LYS A 900 -19.02 26.20 -14.87
C LYS A 900 -18.90 25.52 -13.52
N ILE A 901 -18.97 26.29 -12.44
CA ILE A 901 -19.25 25.74 -11.11
C ILE A 901 -20.74 25.38 -11.08
N LEU A 902 -21.04 24.09 -10.98
CA LEU A 902 -22.40 23.57 -10.92
C LEU A 902 -22.99 23.77 -9.52
N LYS A 903 -24.31 23.94 -9.42
CA LYS A 903 -24.98 23.95 -8.12
C LYS A 903 -24.83 22.54 -7.51
N PRO A 904 -24.57 22.43 -6.19
CA PRO A 904 -24.47 21.13 -5.54
C PRO A 904 -25.74 20.32 -5.83
N ASP A 905 -25.57 19.09 -6.31
CA ASP A 905 -26.67 18.15 -6.32
C ASP A 905 -26.99 17.79 -4.87
N THR A 906 -28.24 18.01 -4.46
CA THR A 906 -28.71 17.64 -3.11
C THR A 906 -29.09 16.17 -3.02
N SER A 907 -29.04 15.42 -4.14
CA SER A 907 -29.24 13.97 -4.13
C SER A 907 -28.03 13.27 -3.51
N LEU A 908 -28.28 12.49 -2.45
CA LEU A 908 -27.27 11.67 -1.79
C LEU A 908 -27.33 10.24 -2.38
N THR A 909 -26.18 9.71 -2.75
CA THR A 909 -25.98 8.31 -3.12
C THR A 909 -25.07 7.65 -2.10
N HIS A 910 -25.17 6.34 -1.95
CA HIS A 910 -24.27 5.61 -1.07
C HIS A 910 -23.05 5.12 -1.84
N ARG A 911 -21.82 5.35 -1.35
CA ARG A 911 -20.58 4.86 -1.97
C ARG A 911 -20.60 3.33 -2.06
N VAL A 912 -20.11 2.80 -3.18
CA VAL A 912 -19.99 1.34 -3.48
C VAL A 912 -18.85 0.67 -2.76
N ASN A 913 -17.96 1.49 -2.21
CA ASN A 913 -16.67 1.07 -1.74
C ASN A 913 -16.39 1.57 -0.35
N PRO A 914 -17.06 0.99 0.64
CA PRO A 914 -16.42 1.01 1.95
C PRO A 914 -16.51 -0.34 2.63
N ASP A 915 -15.36 -0.94 2.94
CA ASP A 915 -15.28 -1.96 3.95
C ASP A 915 -15.82 -1.41 5.28
N GLY A 916 -16.83 -2.07 5.84
CA GLY A 916 -17.45 -1.71 7.12
C GLY A 916 -18.48 -0.57 7.17
N MET A 917 -19.03 -0.06 6.06
CA MET A 917 -20.01 1.07 6.10
C MET A 917 -21.42 0.68 5.61
N MET A 918 -21.80 -0.59 5.74
CA MET A 918 -23.14 -1.09 5.42
C MET A 918 -23.48 -2.19 6.41
N TRP A 919 -24.76 -2.42 6.66
CA TRP A 919 -25.19 -3.57 7.43
C TRP A 919 -25.35 -4.80 6.55
N LEU A 920 -24.89 -5.95 7.04
CA LEU A 920 -25.11 -7.27 6.46
C LEU A 920 -25.46 -8.25 7.58
N SER A 921 -26.48 -9.08 7.36
CA SER A 921 -26.84 -10.13 8.31
C SER A 921 -25.70 -11.12 8.56
N GLY A 922 -25.77 -11.89 9.64
CA GLY A 922 -24.82 -12.95 9.98
C GLY A 922 -24.83 -14.15 9.01
N GLY A 923 -25.80 -14.21 8.09
CA GLY A 923 -25.96 -15.30 7.14
C GLY A 923 -26.36 -16.63 7.78
N ILE A 924 -26.33 -17.70 6.99
CA ILE A 924 -26.77 -19.05 7.33
C ILE A 924 -25.60 -20.01 7.04
N GLY A 925 -25.13 -20.71 8.07
CA GLY A 925 -24.01 -21.64 7.99
C GLY A 925 -22.64 -20.99 7.76
N PHE A 926 -22.49 -19.70 8.06
CA PHE A 926 -21.21 -18.99 7.95
C PHE A 926 -20.39 -19.13 9.24
N GLN A 927 -19.14 -19.59 9.15
CA GLN A 927 -18.33 -19.99 10.33
C GLN A 927 -18.09 -18.88 11.36
N ASN A 928 -18.14 -17.61 10.94
CA ASN A 928 -17.95 -16.43 11.81
C ASN A 928 -19.20 -15.56 11.93
N GLY A 929 -20.35 -16.06 11.47
CA GLY A 929 -21.62 -15.34 11.46
C GLY A 929 -22.58 -15.89 12.51
N VAL A 930 -23.58 -15.09 12.87
CA VAL A 930 -24.73 -15.57 13.65
C VAL A 930 -25.74 -16.17 12.67
N GLU A 931 -26.11 -17.43 12.89
CA GLU A 931 -27.12 -18.15 12.08
C GLU A 931 -28.44 -17.38 12.07
N ASP A 932 -28.73 -16.70 10.96
CA ASP A 932 -29.90 -15.85 10.82
C ASP A 932 -30.79 -16.29 9.67
N ARG A 933 -31.84 -17.02 10.03
CA ARG A 933 -32.83 -17.51 9.10
C ARG A 933 -33.98 -16.55 8.88
N ALA A 934 -34.12 -15.48 9.66
CA ALA A 934 -35.25 -14.55 9.57
C ALA A 934 -34.80 -13.10 9.86
N PRO A 935 -34.07 -12.47 8.92
CA PRO A 935 -33.38 -11.22 9.18
C PRO A 935 -34.34 -10.04 9.44
N PHE A 936 -34.06 -9.24 10.47
CA PHE A 936 -34.79 -8.01 10.76
C PHE A 936 -33.90 -6.92 11.36
N VAL A 937 -34.33 -5.67 11.20
CA VAL A 937 -33.72 -4.47 11.82
C VAL A 937 -34.82 -3.65 12.50
N GLU A 938 -34.59 -3.23 13.74
CA GLU A 938 -35.49 -2.39 14.53
C GLU A 938 -34.80 -1.06 14.85
N PHE A 939 -35.52 0.04 14.61
CA PHE A 939 -35.05 1.41 14.79
C PHE A 939 -35.83 2.08 15.92
N ASP A 940 -35.14 2.83 16.80
CA ASP A 940 -35.76 3.83 17.70
C ASP A 940 -35.65 5.19 17.01
N LEU A 941 -36.78 5.82 16.71
CA LEU A 941 -36.82 7.14 16.10
C LEU A 941 -36.44 8.27 17.08
N GLY A 942 -36.23 7.94 18.36
CA GLY A 942 -35.86 8.87 19.44
C GLY A 942 -37.06 9.63 20.04
N GLU A 943 -38.12 9.81 19.26
CA GLU A 943 -39.40 10.41 19.66
C GLU A 943 -40.57 9.70 18.96
N SER A 944 -41.78 9.81 19.54
CA SER A 944 -43.02 9.37 18.90
C SER A 944 -43.46 10.40 17.85
N VAL A 945 -43.64 9.99 16.60
CA VAL A 945 -43.90 10.89 15.46
C VAL A 945 -45.02 10.38 14.56
N GLU A 946 -45.56 11.26 13.72
CA GLU A 946 -46.29 10.86 12.51
C GLU A 946 -45.27 10.64 11.38
N LEU A 947 -44.91 9.38 11.12
CA LEU A 947 -43.95 9.00 10.10
C LEU A 947 -44.62 9.05 8.72
N THR A 948 -44.04 9.82 7.80
CA THR A 948 -44.60 10.14 6.48
C THR A 948 -43.78 9.60 5.31
N ALA A 949 -42.47 9.41 5.49
CA ALA A 949 -41.63 8.77 4.48
C ALA A 949 -40.43 8.05 5.11
N ILE A 950 -39.91 7.07 4.39
CA ILE A 950 -38.66 6.36 4.67
C ILE A 950 -37.81 6.40 3.40
N GLN A 951 -36.55 6.81 3.50
CA GLN A 951 -35.58 6.67 2.42
C GLN A 951 -34.65 5.49 2.71
N ILE A 952 -34.48 4.59 1.75
CA ILE A 952 -33.63 3.40 1.90
C ILE A 952 -32.60 3.37 0.77
N TRP A 953 -31.33 3.30 1.13
CA TRP A 953 -30.25 2.87 0.24
C TRP A 953 -30.00 1.38 0.43
N ASN A 954 -30.15 0.63 -0.64
CA ASN A 954 -30.01 -0.82 -0.61
C ASN A 954 -28.52 -1.23 -0.67
N TYR A 955 -28.20 -2.46 -0.24
CA TYR A 955 -26.83 -2.97 -0.18
C TYR A 955 -26.12 -2.91 -1.53
N ASN A 956 -24.96 -2.26 -1.58
CA ASN A 956 -24.28 -1.96 -2.84
C ASN A 956 -22.75 -2.14 -2.79
N GLU A 957 -22.28 -3.29 -2.31
CA GLU A 957 -20.85 -3.65 -2.26
C GLU A 957 -20.34 -4.25 -3.59
N GLY A 958 -19.22 -3.74 -4.11
CA GLY A 958 -18.70 -4.14 -5.45
C GLY A 958 -17.19 -4.36 -5.60
N HIS A 959 -16.41 -4.41 -4.51
CA HIS A 959 -14.94 -4.26 -4.53
C HIS A 959 -14.15 -5.44 -5.15
N VAL A 960 -14.66 -6.68 -5.07
CA VAL A 960 -14.01 -7.89 -5.63
C VAL A 960 -14.95 -8.69 -6.55
N ARG A 961 -16.25 -8.68 -6.22
CA ARG A 961 -17.38 -9.18 -7.01
C ARG A 961 -18.56 -8.24 -6.78
N ASP A 962 -19.47 -8.14 -7.75
CA ASP A 962 -20.74 -7.41 -7.54
C ASP A 962 -21.62 -8.18 -6.56
N LEU A 963 -21.62 -7.73 -5.30
CA LEU A 963 -22.37 -8.32 -4.19
C LEU A 963 -23.70 -7.61 -3.93
N SER A 964 -24.14 -6.70 -4.80
CA SER A 964 -25.46 -6.07 -4.72
C SER A 964 -26.63 -7.07 -4.77
N SER A 965 -26.35 -8.30 -5.20
CA SER A 965 -27.31 -9.42 -5.13
C SER A 965 -27.68 -9.81 -3.68
N ARG A 966 -26.85 -9.46 -2.69
CA ARG A 966 -27.15 -9.58 -1.25
C ARG A 966 -28.06 -8.47 -0.74
N GLY A 967 -28.46 -7.50 -1.57
CA GLY A 967 -29.42 -6.47 -1.17
C GLY A 967 -30.80 -7.04 -0.85
N VAL A 968 -31.58 -6.30 -0.08
CA VAL A 968 -32.99 -6.61 0.17
C VAL A 968 -33.78 -6.50 -1.14
N ARG A 969 -34.65 -7.46 -1.42
CA ARG A 969 -35.60 -7.39 -2.54
C ARG A 969 -36.99 -7.09 -2.06
N GLU A 970 -37.47 -7.76 -1.02
CA GLU A 970 -38.76 -7.48 -0.39
C GLU A 970 -38.58 -7.33 1.12
N LEU A 971 -39.19 -6.29 1.70
CA LEU A 971 -39.20 -6.03 3.14
C LEU A 971 -40.59 -5.64 3.62
N ARG A 972 -40.95 -6.11 4.81
CA ARG A 972 -42.18 -5.74 5.50
C ARG A 972 -41.87 -4.69 6.56
N VAL A 973 -42.64 -3.60 6.59
CA VAL A 973 -42.47 -2.49 7.56
C VAL A 973 -43.59 -2.51 8.58
N GLN A 974 -43.22 -2.49 9.86
CA GLN A 974 -44.14 -2.43 11.00
C GLN A 974 -43.72 -1.36 12.00
N GLY A 975 -44.67 -0.81 12.76
CA GLY A 975 -44.45 0.24 13.75
C GLY A 975 -45.08 -0.09 15.10
N SER A 976 -44.51 0.45 16.18
CA SER A 976 -45.05 0.38 17.54
C SER A 976 -45.60 1.74 17.99
N VAL A 977 -46.89 1.76 18.34
CA VAL A 977 -47.66 2.97 18.73
C VAL A 977 -47.57 3.24 20.23
N THR A 978 -47.31 2.22 21.06
CA THR A 978 -47.40 2.34 22.53
C THR A 978 -46.09 2.74 23.21
N GLY A 979 -45.02 3.01 22.44
CA GLY A 979 -43.68 3.22 22.97
C GLY A 979 -43.08 1.97 23.64
N ARG A 980 -43.72 0.80 23.48
CA ARG A 980 -43.21 -0.48 23.95
C ARG A 980 -42.44 -1.16 22.80
N PRO A 981 -41.20 -1.61 23.03
CA PRO A 981 -40.34 -2.14 21.97
C PRO A 981 -40.83 -3.46 21.34
N ASP A 982 -41.79 -4.16 21.97
CA ASP A 982 -42.23 -5.50 21.52
C ASP A 982 -43.60 -5.53 20.81
N SER A 983 -44.32 -4.40 20.73
CA SER A 983 -45.65 -4.36 20.10
C SER A 983 -45.57 -3.70 18.72
N PHE A 984 -45.19 -4.44 17.69
CA PHE A 984 -45.27 -3.96 16.29
C PHE A 984 -46.72 -4.04 15.79
N ASP A 985 -47.59 -3.21 16.38
CA ASP A 985 -49.05 -3.25 16.31
C ASP A 985 -49.66 -2.45 15.14
N GLN A 986 -48.87 -1.59 14.48
CA GLN A 986 -49.21 -1.03 13.17
C GLN A 986 -48.44 -1.73 12.06
N GLU A 987 -49.14 -2.30 11.08
CA GLU A 987 -48.55 -2.81 9.85
C GLU A 987 -48.81 -1.83 8.71
N LEU A 988 -47.75 -1.50 7.97
CA LEU A 988 -47.85 -0.61 6.82
C LEU A 988 -47.88 -1.36 5.49
N GLY A 989 -47.16 -2.49 5.42
CA GLY A 989 -47.16 -3.38 4.26
C GLY A 989 -45.78 -3.90 3.87
N THR A 990 -45.75 -4.59 2.74
CA THR A 990 -44.53 -5.15 2.13
C THR A 990 -44.14 -4.30 0.92
N PHE A 991 -42.87 -3.88 0.88
CA PHE A 991 -42.28 -3.07 -0.18
C PHE A 991 -41.24 -3.87 -0.93
N ARG A 992 -41.11 -3.59 -2.22
CA ARG A 992 -40.10 -4.19 -3.08
C ARG A 992 -39.07 -3.15 -3.45
N LEU A 993 -37.80 -3.43 -3.16
CA LEU A 993 -36.66 -2.58 -3.48
C LEU A 993 -35.99 -3.01 -4.78
N ALA A 994 -35.48 -2.03 -5.52
CA ALA A 994 -34.61 -2.26 -6.66
C ALA A 994 -33.23 -2.75 -6.20
N ARG A 995 -32.56 -3.51 -7.08
CA ARG A 995 -31.17 -3.91 -6.85
C ARG A 995 -30.29 -2.66 -6.99
N ALA A 996 -29.44 -2.41 -6.00
CA ALA A 996 -28.54 -1.27 -6.07
C ALA A 996 -27.43 -1.47 -7.13
N GLY A 997 -27.06 -0.37 -7.78
CA GLY A 997 -25.90 -0.26 -8.64
C GLY A 997 -24.85 0.67 -8.04
N ALA A 998 -23.86 1.03 -8.86
CA ALA A 998 -22.66 1.70 -8.37
C ALA A 998 -22.88 3.15 -7.83
N ASN A 999 -24.06 3.73 -8.02
CA ASN A 999 -24.41 5.08 -7.55
C ASN A 999 -25.92 5.17 -7.30
N SER A 1000 -26.51 4.13 -6.70
CA SER A 1000 -27.96 4.12 -6.48
C SER A 1000 -28.38 5.21 -5.48
N PRO A 1001 -29.36 6.05 -5.85
CA PRO A 1001 -30.00 6.96 -4.90
C PRO A 1001 -30.87 6.16 -3.92
N ALA A 1002 -31.38 6.83 -2.88
CA ALA A 1002 -32.40 6.25 -2.02
C ALA A 1002 -33.66 5.92 -2.80
N GLU A 1003 -34.26 4.79 -2.47
CA GLU A 1003 -35.67 4.53 -2.76
C GLU A 1003 -36.51 5.16 -1.66
N GLN A 1004 -37.43 6.04 -2.04
CA GLN A 1004 -38.39 6.64 -1.12
C GLN A 1004 -39.64 5.77 -1.02
N LEU A 1005 -39.93 5.32 0.21
CA LEU A 1005 -41.18 4.68 0.58
C LEU A 1005 -42.07 5.73 1.23
N ASP A 1006 -43.18 6.08 0.59
CA ASP A 1006 -44.18 6.94 1.21
C ASP A 1006 -44.99 6.11 2.21
N VAL A 1007 -44.95 6.52 3.48
CA VAL A 1007 -45.54 5.77 4.60
C VAL A 1007 -46.50 6.65 5.37
N ARG A 1008 -47.47 6.08 6.09
CA ARG A 1008 -48.29 6.85 7.04
C ARG A 1008 -48.54 6.03 8.28
N MET A 1009 -47.74 6.29 9.31
CA MET A 1009 -47.94 5.72 10.65
C MET A 1009 -48.11 6.85 11.65
N LYS A 1010 -49.18 6.77 12.46
CA LYS A 1010 -49.45 7.77 13.50
C LYS A 1010 -48.87 7.31 14.83
N GLU A 1011 -48.22 8.25 15.53
CA GLU A 1011 -47.69 8.07 16.89
C GLU A 1011 -46.67 6.91 17.01
N VAL A 1012 -45.84 6.69 15.99
CA VAL A 1012 -44.84 5.61 15.97
C VAL A 1012 -43.52 6.08 16.58
N ARG A 1013 -42.92 5.23 17.43
CA ARG A 1013 -41.54 5.44 17.94
C ARG A 1013 -40.56 4.37 17.48
N PHE A 1014 -40.99 3.10 17.46
CA PHE A 1014 -40.15 2.00 16.98
C PHE A 1014 -40.64 1.51 15.63
N VAL A 1015 -39.71 1.30 14.70
CA VAL A 1015 -39.99 0.78 13.36
C VAL A 1015 -39.19 -0.49 13.14
N ARG A 1016 -39.82 -1.53 12.58
CA ARG A 1016 -39.16 -2.78 12.21
C ARG A 1016 -39.20 -3.02 10.71
N PHE A 1017 -38.05 -3.34 10.15
CA PHE A 1017 -37.91 -3.92 8.83
C PHE A 1017 -37.72 -5.42 8.98
N GLU A 1018 -38.69 -6.20 8.53
CA GLU A 1018 -38.61 -7.66 8.45
C GLU A 1018 -38.32 -8.06 7.00
N VAL A 1019 -37.15 -8.64 6.75
CA VAL A 1019 -36.73 -8.98 5.38
C VAL A 1019 -37.48 -10.23 4.91
N ARG A 1020 -38.08 -10.15 3.71
CA ARG A 1020 -38.85 -11.25 3.10
C ARG A 1020 -38.09 -11.94 1.98
N SER A 1021 -37.24 -11.22 1.24
CA SER A 1021 -36.33 -11.83 0.26
C SER A 1021 -35.13 -10.94 -0.04
N ASN A 1022 -34.06 -11.53 -0.60
CA ASN A 1022 -32.91 -10.81 -1.15
C ASN A 1022 -32.90 -10.78 -2.70
N GLN A 1023 -31.97 -10.01 -3.29
CA GLN A 1023 -31.88 -9.83 -4.74
C GLN A 1023 -31.37 -11.09 -5.48
N GLN A 1024 -30.82 -12.09 -4.78
CA GLN A 1024 -30.54 -13.44 -5.32
C GLN A 1024 -31.80 -14.31 -5.44
N GLY A 1025 -32.92 -13.88 -4.85
CA GLY A 1025 -34.20 -14.61 -4.87
C GLY A 1025 -34.42 -15.58 -3.70
N LEU A 1026 -33.56 -15.56 -2.67
CA LEU A 1026 -33.80 -16.31 -1.43
C LEU A 1026 -34.91 -15.64 -0.63
N THR A 1027 -35.85 -16.43 -0.10
CA THR A 1027 -36.96 -15.97 0.75
C THR A 1027 -36.72 -16.29 2.23
N TYR A 1028 -37.22 -15.43 3.13
CA TYR A 1028 -37.09 -15.58 4.57
C TYR A 1028 -38.46 -15.71 5.27
N PRO A 1029 -38.61 -16.57 6.30
CA PRO A 1029 -37.56 -17.41 6.89
C PRO A 1029 -37.01 -18.49 5.94
N ALA A 1030 -35.70 -18.72 5.96
CA ALA A 1030 -35.02 -19.59 5.01
C ALA A 1030 -34.85 -21.03 5.53
N ASP A 1031 -35.25 -22.00 4.73
CA ASP A 1031 -35.06 -23.44 4.99
C ASP A 1031 -33.76 -23.97 4.35
N GLY A 1032 -33.11 -24.96 4.98
CA GLY A 1032 -31.91 -25.61 4.44
C GLY A 1032 -30.64 -24.75 4.45
N SER A 1033 -29.68 -25.07 3.57
CA SER A 1033 -28.41 -24.34 3.41
C SER A 1033 -28.41 -23.59 2.07
N PRO A 1034 -28.66 -22.26 2.07
CA PRO A 1034 -28.72 -21.48 0.85
C PRO A 1034 -27.33 -21.24 0.24
N ASN A 1035 -27.31 -20.98 -1.07
CA ASN A 1035 -26.11 -20.51 -1.77
C ASN A 1035 -25.64 -19.16 -1.20
N ASP A 1036 -24.33 -18.91 -1.22
CA ASP A 1036 -23.71 -17.68 -0.70
C ASP A 1036 -24.15 -17.35 0.75
N ASN A 1037 -24.38 -18.41 1.55
CA ASN A 1037 -24.76 -18.33 2.95
C ASN A 1037 -26.01 -17.48 3.23
N GLY A 1038 -26.86 -17.18 2.25
CA GLY A 1038 -28.11 -16.45 2.49
C GLY A 1038 -27.91 -15.09 3.16
N PHE A 1039 -26.85 -14.36 2.82
CA PHE A 1039 -26.64 -13.00 3.31
C PHE A 1039 -27.75 -12.05 2.80
N VAL A 1040 -28.12 -11.09 3.64
CA VAL A 1040 -28.93 -9.94 3.22
C VAL A 1040 -28.52 -8.66 3.96
N GLY A 1041 -28.54 -7.52 3.27
CA GLY A 1041 -28.10 -6.26 3.85
C GLY A 1041 -28.81 -5.02 3.33
N LEU A 1042 -28.52 -3.88 3.95
CA LEU A 1042 -28.92 -2.53 3.58
C LEU A 1042 -27.72 -1.59 3.79
N ALA A 1043 -27.69 -0.48 3.05
CA ALA A 1043 -26.62 0.48 3.12
C ALA A 1043 -26.93 1.61 4.11
N GLU A 1044 -28.08 2.28 3.94
CA GLU A 1044 -28.48 3.42 4.78
C GLU A 1044 -30.01 3.57 4.80
N VAL A 1045 -30.55 4.13 5.89
CA VAL A 1045 -31.97 4.38 6.10
C VAL A 1045 -32.19 5.74 6.76
N ARG A 1046 -33.11 6.55 6.23
CA ARG A 1046 -33.56 7.81 6.84
C ARG A 1046 -35.07 7.85 7.00
N PHE A 1047 -35.52 8.51 8.07
CA PHE A 1047 -36.94 8.61 8.44
C PHE A 1047 -37.40 10.07 8.42
N PHE A 1048 -38.63 10.29 7.96
CA PHE A 1048 -39.22 11.62 7.82
C PHE A 1048 -40.58 11.71 8.49
N ALA A 1049 -40.84 12.82 9.15
CA ALA A 1049 -42.12 13.15 9.78
C ALA A 1049 -42.74 14.43 9.18
N GLY A 1050 -44.07 14.48 9.08
CA GLY A 1050 -44.76 15.63 8.50
C GLY A 1050 -44.45 15.85 7.02
N SER A 1051 -44.43 17.11 6.55
CA SER A 1051 -44.32 17.39 5.11
C SER A 1051 -42.94 17.12 4.52
N ASP A 1052 -41.84 17.22 5.29
CA ASP A 1052 -40.45 16.96 4.84
C ASP A 1052 -39.39 16.93 5.99
N ARG A 1053 -39.78 16.74 7.27
CA ARG A 1053 -38.82 16.83 8.39
C ARG A 1053 -38.05 15.53 8.57
N GLN A 1054 -36.76 15.49 8.23
CA GLN A 1054 -35.87 14.38 8.56
C GLN A 1054 -35.70 14.24 10.08
N LEU A 1055 -35.63 13.01 10.58
CA LEU A 1055 -35.34 12.70 11.98
C LEU A 1055 -33.83 12.43 12.14
N ASP A 1056 -33.15 13.24 12.95
CA ASP A 1056 -31.67 13.15 13.12
C ASP A 1056 -31.24 12.30 14.33
N ALA A 1057 -32.17 11.94 15.22
CA ALA A 1057 -31.89 11.22 16.46
C ALA A 1057 -32.15 9.70 16.38
N VAL A 1058 -32.23 9.16 15.16
CA VAL A 1058 -32.54 7.74 14.92
C VAL A 1058 -31.38 6.86 15.37
N LYS A 1059 -31.69 5.77 16.06
CA LYS A 1059 -30.73 4.77 16.52
C LYS A 1059 -31.19 3.38 16.14
N ILE A 1060 -30.23 2.46 16.01
CA ILE A 1060 -30.53 1.04 15.98
C ILE A 1060 -30.98 0.60 17.38
N HIS A 1061 -32.17 0.03 17.47
CA HIS A 1061 -32.70 -0.56 18.70
C HIS A 1061 -32.25 -2.01 18.83
N ARG A 1062 -32.46 -2.81 17.77
CA ARG A 1062 -32.11 -4.23 17.73
C ARG A 1062 -31.96 -4.73 16.30
N VAL A 1063 -31.14 -5.75 16.10
CA VAL A 1063 -31.10 -6.54 14.86
C VAL A 1063 -31.21 -8.02 15.17
N SER A 1064 -31.64 -8.82 14.20
CA SER A 1064 -31.59 -10.29 14.30
C SER A 1064 -30.16 -10.81 14.37
N SER A 1065 -29.28 -10.25 13.54
CA SER A 1065 -27.88 -10.57 13.43
C SER A 1065 -27.14 -9.48 12.66
N GLU A 1066 -25.81 -9.53 12.72
CA GLU A 1066 -24.93 -8.71 11.90
C GLU A 1066 -23.57 -9.39 11.74
N LEU A 1067 -22.82 -9.02 10.69
CA LEU A 1067 -21.50 -9.56 10.42
C LEU A 1067 -20.39 -8.63 10.97
N ALA A 1068 -20.33 -8.53 12.29
CA ALA A 1068 -19.41 -7.64 13.01
C ALA A 1068 -17.93 -7.91 12.69
N SER A 1069 -17.55 -9.16 12.39
CA SER A 1069 -16.17 -9.54 12.03
C SER A 1069 -15.64 -8.88 10.75
N MET A 1070 -16.52 -8.26 9.95
CA MET A 1070 -16.17 -7.51 8.74
C MET A 1070 -16.62 -6.04 8.84
N GLY A 1071 -16.88 -5.55 10.05
CA GLY A 1071 -17.40 -4.20 10.29
C GLY A 1071 -18.80 -3.95 9.73
N ARG A 1072 -19.53 -4.99 9.28
CA ARG A 1072 -20.86 -4.88 8.65
C ARG A 1072 -21.95 -4.79 9.70
N THR A 1073 -21.99 -3.67 10.39
CA THR A 1073 -22.75 -3.44 11.62
C THR A 1073 -23.95 -2.53 11.35
N ALA A 1074 -25.00 -2.66 12.17
CA ALA A 1074 -26.28 -2.00 11.92
C ALA A 1074 -26.24 -0.48 12.14
N ASP A 1075 -25.34 0.02 12.98
CA ASP A 1075 -25.11 1.45 13.23
C ASP A 1075 -24.80 2.22 11.94
N ARG A 1076 -24.19 1.55 10.96
CA ARG A 1076 -23.92 2.08 9.61
C ARG A 1076 -25.18 2.45 8.83
N LEU A 1077 -26.35 1.93 9.21
CA LEU A 1077 -27.60 2.26 8.53
C LEU A 1077 -28.09 3.68 8.81
N VAL A 1078 -27.57 4.37 9.82
CA VAL A 1078 -28.11 5.65 10.28
C VAL A 1078 -27.03 6.70 10.58
N ASP A 1079 -25.76 6.38 10.35
CA ASP A 1079 -24.62 7.26 10.67
C ASP A 1079 -24.20 8.17 9.49
N GLY A 1080 -24.80 7.99 8.30
CA GLY A 1080 -24.49 8.77 7.11
C GLY A 1080 -23.13 8.44 6.48
N SER A 1081 -22.40 7.46 7.00
CA SER A 1081 -20.98 7.24 6.72
C SER A 1081 -20.70 6.88 5.25
N GLY A 1082 -21.64 6.23 4.58
CA GLY A 1082 -21.51 5.90 3.16
C GLY A 1082 -22.15 6.91 2.20
N LEU A 1083 -22.85 7.95 2.67
CA LEU A 1083 -23.54 8.89 1.80
C LEU A 1083 -22.59 9.96 1.20
N VAL A 1084 -22.67 10.12 -0.12
CA VAL A 1084 -22.03 11.21 -0.88
C VAL A 1084 -23.04 11.95 -1.72
N GLY A 1085 -22.94 13.26 -1.77
CA GLY A 1085 -23.56 14.03 -2.86
C GLY A 1085 -22.79 13.77 -4.15
N ALA A 1086 -23.49 13.60 -5.28
CA ALA A 1086 -22.84 13.61 -6.59
C ALA A 1086 -22.13 14.96 -6.76
N LYS A 1087 -20.81 15.01 -6.61
CA LYS A 1087 -20.05 16.26 -6.74
C LYS A 1087 -19.99 16.64 -8.22
N PRO A 1088 -20.59 17.75 -8.65
CA PRO A 1088 -20.77 18.03 -10.06
C PRO A 1088 -19.51 18.71 -10.65
N GLY A 1089 -18.54 17.87 -11.06
CA GLY A 1089 -17.22 18.28 -11.54
C GLY A 1089 -17.08 18.28 -13.07
N TRP A 1090 -15.86 18.07 -13.55
CA TRP A 1090 -15.55 18.07 -14.99
C TRP A 1090 -16.22 16.92 -15.74
N ARG A 1091 -16.28 15.73 -15.14
CA ARG A 1091 -16.84 14.52 -15.77
C ARG A 1091 -18.29 14.73 -16.16
N GLN A 1092 -19.12 15.25 -15.24
CA GLN A 1092 -20.54 15.54 -15.49
C GLN A 1092 -20.76 16.64 -16.55
N GLN A 1093 -19.74 17.44 -16.83
CA GLN A 1093 -19.74 18.49 -17.85
C GLN A 1093 -19.16 18.00 -19.18
N GLY A 1094 -19.07 16.68 -19.39
CA GLY A 1094 -18.61 16.05 -20.63
C GLY A 1094 -17.10 16.01 -20.81
N HIS A 1095 -16.37 15.94 -19.69
CA HIS A 1095 -14.91 15.76 -19.65
C HIS A 1095 -14.51 14.50 -18.84
N PRO A 1096 -15.10 13.31 -19.12
CA PRO A 1096 -14.92 12.10 -18.32
C PRO A 1096 -13.48 11.58 -18.31
N PHE A 1097 -12.70 11.78 -19.38
CA PHE A 1097 -11.32 11.30 -19.50
C PHE A 1097 -10.26 12.38 -19.24
N TYR A 1098 -10.68 13.57 -18.78
CA TYR A 1098 -9.80 14.71 -18.58
C TYR A 1098 -9.10 14.65 -17.21
N GLY A 1099 -7.76 14.71 -17.22
CA GLY A 1099 -6.92 14.74 -16.02
C GLY A 1099 -6.02 15.97 -15.89
N ALA A 1100 -5.95 16.83 -16.93
CA ALA A 1100 -5.09 18.01 -16.95
C ALA A 1100 -5.65 19.20 -16.14
N GLY A 1101 -4.95 20.33 -16.15
CA GLY A 1101 -5.31 21.50 -15.34
C GLY A 1101 -6.51 22.31 -15.85
N VAL A 1102 -7.32 22.84 -14.94
CA VAL A 1102 -8.36 23.85 -15.20
C VAL A 1102 -8.11 25.09 -14.34
N ALA A 1103 -8.06 26.25 -14.99
CA ALA A 1103 -7.87 27.55 -14.35
C ALA A 1103 -9.22 28.19 -13.99
N TYR A 1104 -9.33 28.68 -12.76
CA TYR A 1104 -10.46 29.42 -12.21
C TYR A 1104 -10.00 30.80 -11.79
N ARG A 1105 -10.47 31.86 -12.44
CA ARG A 1105 -9.97 33.22 -12.25
C ARG A 1105 -11.05 34.17 -11.76
N GLN A 1106 -10.71 34.98 -10.76
CA GLN A 1106 -11.57 36.02 -10.19
C GLN A 1106 -10.76 37.27 -9.80
N GLN A 1107 -11.43 38.42 -9.78
CA GLN A 1107 -10.83 39.70 -9.34
C GLN A 1107 -11.33 40.09 -7.94
N PHE A 1108 -10.42 40.58 -7.11
CA PHE A 1108 -10.67 41.07 -5.75
C PHE A 1108 -10.13 42.49 -5.62
N ASP A 1109 -10.88 43.38 -4.96
CA ASP A 1109 -10.40 44.73 -4.66
C ASP A 1109 -9.97 44.81 -3.18
N VAL A 1110 -8.78 45.35 -2.94
CA VAL A 1110 -8.19 45.48 -1.60
C VAL A 1110 -7.86 46.95 -1.35
N ASP A 1111 -8.67 47.62 -0.53
CA ASP A 1111 -8.52 49.05 -0.24
C ASP A 1111 -7.19 49.42 0.43
N LYS A 1112 -6.85 48.68 1.50
CA LYS A 1112 -5.64 48.87 2.30
C LYS A 1112 -5.08 47.50 2.71
N PRO A 1113 -4.00 47.03 2.08
CA PRO A 1113 -3.33 45.80 2.48
C PRO A 1113 -2.88 45.89 3.94
N LYS A 1114 -3.50 45.11 4.84
CA LYS A 1114 -3.17 45.02 6.27
C LYS A 1114 -3.33 43.58 6.75
N GLY A 1115 -2.51 43.15 7.69
CA GLY A 1115 -2.54 41.76 8.18
C GLY A 1115 -2.04 40.77 7.13
N SER A 1116 -2.50 39.53 7.19
CA SER A 1116 -2.22 38.50 6.19
C SER A 1116 -3.42 38.20 5.30
N TYR A 1117 -3.17 37.70 4.10
CA TYR A 1117 -4.18 37.31 3.12
C TYR A 1117 -3.98 35.86 2.72
N VAL A 1118 -5.08 35.12 2.64
CA VAL A 1118 -5.08 33.68 2.37
C VAL A 1118 -6.16 33.34 1.35
N VAL A 1119 -5.81 32.56 0.33
CA VAL A 1119 -6.76 31.92 -0.58
C VAL A 1119 -7.14 30.56 -0.01
N SER A 1120 -8.43 30.27 0.13
CA SER A 1120 -8.95 29.00 0.63
C SER A 1120 -9.86 28.31 -0.37
N LEU A 1121 -9.80 26.97 -0.47
CA LEU A 1121 -10.65 26.14 -1.32
C LEU A 1121 -11.70 25.41 -0.48
N PRO A 1122 -12.94 25.94 -0.36
CA PRO A 1122 -13.93 25.40 0.57
C PRO A 1122 -14.54 24.05 0.14
N ASP A 1123 -14.54 23.73 -1.15
CA ASP A 1123 -14.97 22.43 -1.67
C ASP A 1123 -14.39 22.20 -3.06
N TRP A 1124 -13.48 21.24 -3.17
CA TRP A 1124 -12.77 20.91 -4.40
C TRP A 1124 -12.31 19.44 -4.40
N TYR A 1125 -11.89 18.95 -5.56
CA TYR A 1125 -11.21 17.66 -5.70
C TYR A 1125 -10.20 17.70 -6.85
N GLY A 1126 -8.98 17.24 -6.59
CA GLY A 1126 -7.84 17.22 -7.51
C GLY A 1126 -6.59 16.76 -6.78
N SER A 1127 -5.48 16.61 -7.50
CA SER A 1127 -4.19 16.26 -6.89
C SER A 1127 -3.59 17.46 -6.16
N VAL A 1128 -3.54 18.60 -6.82
CA VAL A 1128 -2.94 19.84 -6.32
C VAL A 1128 -3.62 21.04 -6.96
N ALA A 1129 -3.62 22.18 -6.26
CA ALA A 1129 -4.02 23.45 -6.83
C ALA A 1129 -2.90 24.50 -6.74
N GLU A 1130 -2.50 25.08 -7.86
CA GLU A 1130 -1.60 26.24 -7.88
C GLU A 1130 -2.41 27.53 -7.69
N VAL A 1131 -1.96 28.41 -6.81
CA VAL A 1131 -2.54 29.74 -6.63
C VAL A 1131 -1.62 30.77 -7.28
N ARG A 1132 -2.17 31.61 -8.16
CA ARG A 1132 -1.46 32.72 -8.80
C ARG A 1132 -2.11 34.04 -8.47
N VAL A 1133 -1.32 35.04 -8.12
CA VAL A 1133 -1.78 36.43 -7.90
C VAL A 1133 -1.09 37.35 -8.89
N ASN A 1134 -1.90 38.10 -9.65
CA ASN A 1134 -1.44 39.04 -10.66
C ASN A 1134 -0.45 38.41 -11.67
N GLY A 1135 -0.69 37.14 -12.05
CA GLY A 1135 0.10 36.38 -13.01
C GLY A 1135 1.37 35.73 -12.45
N LYS A 1136 1.64 35.83 -11.14
CA LYS A 1136 2.78 35.18 -10.48
C LYS A 1136 2.30 34.07 -9.57
N SER A 1137 3.04 32.95 -9.50
CA SER A 1137 2.75 31.86 -8.56
C SER A 1137 2.93 32.35 -7.12
N ALA A 1138 1.94 32.09 -6.27
CA ALA A 1138 1.94 32.41 -4.85
C ALA A 1138 2.26 31.18 -3.97
N GLY A 1139 2.03 29.99 -4.51
CA GLY A 1139 2.23 28.71 -3.83
C GLY A 1139 1.21 27.68 -4.27
N TYR A 1140 1.23 26.54 -3.59
CA TYR A 1140 0.43 25.37 -3.92
C TYR A 1140 -0.41 24.95 -2.71
N ILE A 1141 -1.62 24.47 -3.00
CA ILE A 1141 -2.54 23.87 -2.02
C ILE A 1141 -2.54 22.37 -2.28
N THR A 1142 -1.97 21.62 -1.33
CA THR A 1142 -1.68 20.18 -1.48
C THR A 1142 -2.37 19.31 -0.43
N ALA A 1143 -2.74 19.89 0.72
CA ALA A 1143 -3.40 19.21 1.83
C ALA A 1143 -4.26 20.20 2.65
N PRO A 1144 -5.16 19.72 3.54
CA PRO A 1144 -5.84 20.55 4.51
C PRO A 1144 -4.87 21.42 5.32
N PRO A 1145 -5.22 22.68 5.67
CA PRO A 1145 -6.57 23.25 5.68
C PRO A 1145 -7.04 23.82 4.32
N TRP A 1146 -6.39 23.46 3.21
CA TRP A 1146 -6.73 23.90 1.86
C TRP A 1146 -6.54 25.41 1.65
N GLU A 1147 -5.42 25.91 2.16
CA GLU A 1147 -5.09 27.33 2.20
C GLU A 1147 -3.73 27.65 1.60
N CYS A 1148 -3.63 28.79 0.92
CA CYS A 1148 -2.37 29.35 0.43
C CYS A 1148 -2.21 30.80 0.92
N ASN A 1149 -1.09 31.10 1.57
CA ASN A 1149 -0.76 32.46 1.99
C ASN A 1149 -0.32 33.29 0.78
N VAL A 1150 -1.10 34.34 0.46
CA VAL A 1150 -0.85 35.23 -0.68
C VAL A 1150 -0.44 36.65 -0.26
N THR A 1151 -0.17 36.86 1.04
CA THR A 1151 0.03 38.19 1.66
C THR A 1151 1.05 39.04 0.92
N SER A 1152 2.20 38.48 0.57
CA SER A 1152 3.30 39.20 -0.07
C SER A 1152 3.00 39.67 -1.50
N GLN A 1153 1.93 39.16 -2.12
CA GLN A 1153 1.56 39.43 -3.51
C GLN A 1153 0.30 40.30 -3.65
N ILE A 1154 -0.42 40.53 -2.55
CA ILE A 1154 -1.60 41.41 -2.55
C ILE A 1154 -1.17 42.87 -2.64
N GLN A 1155 -1.75 43.59 -3.59
CA GLN A 1155 -1.56 45.03 -3.78
C GLN A 1155 -2.84 45.81 -3.46
N ARG A 1156 -2.71 47.12 -3.27
CA ARG A 1156 -3.86 48.03 -3.16
C ARG A 1156 -4.62 48.07 -4.50
N GLY A 1157 -5.94 48.05 -4.44
CA GLY A 1157 -6.81 48.05 -5.61
C GLY A 1157 -7.10 46.64 -6.13
N ALA A 1158 -7.25 46.51 -7.45
CA ALA A 1158 -7.58 45.24 -8.10
C ALA A 1158 -6.43 44.22 -8.04
N ASN A 1159 -6.78 42.99 -7.66
CA ASN A 1159 -5.94 41.81 -7.63
C ASN A 1159 -6.61 40.70 -8.44
N ALA A 1160 -5.95 40.20 -9.48
CA ALA A 1160 -6.42 39.03 -10.22
C ALA A 1160 -5.87 37.76 -9.57
N ILE A 1161 -6.74 36.91 -9.06
CA ILE A 1161 -6.37 35.63 -8.45
C ILE A 1161 -6.85 34.51 -9.38
N GLU A 1162 -5.95 33.58 -9.70
CA GLU A 1162 -6.21 32.38 -10.47
C GLU A 1162 -5.86 31.15 -9.63
N VAL A 1163 -6.78 30.18 -9.56
CA VAL A 1163 -6.53 28.86 -8.97
C VAL A 1163 -6.53 27.85 -10.10
N VAL A 1164 -5.43 27.13 -10.28
CA VAL A 1164 -5.31 26.06 -11.28
C VAL A 1164 -5.45 24.72 -10.56
N VAL A 1165 -6.59 24.06 -10.71
CA VAL A 1165 -6.81 22.71 -10.16
C VAL A 1165 -6.28 21.69 -11.16
N ILE A 1166 -5.43 20.77 -10.71
CA ILE A 1166 -4.84 19.71 -11.52
C ILE A 1166 -5.43 18.36 -11.08
N GLY A 1167 -5.92 17.58 -12.04
CA GLY A 1167 -6.44 16.23 -11.81
C GLY A 1167 -5.34 15.18 -11.77
N THR A 1168 -5.69 13.95 -12.13
CA THR A 1168 -4.74 12.82 -12.23
C THR A 1168 -4.99 12.01 -13.52
N LEU A 1169 -4.11 11.07 -13.85
CA LEU A 1169 -4.28 10.19 -15.01
C LEU A 1169 -5.34 9.09 -14.84
N LYS A 1170 -5.98 8.95 -13.67
CA LYS A 1170 -7.06 7.96 -13.43
C LYS A 1170 -8.15 7.99 -14.48
N ASN A 1171 -8.55 9.20 -14.87
CA ASN A 1171 -9.57 9.41 -15.88
C ASN A 1171 -9.06 9.11 -17.29
N THR A 1172 -7.77 9.27 -17.55
CA THR A 1172 -7.21 9.10 -18.89
C THR A 1172 -6.81 7.64 -19.15
N LEU A 1173 -6.17 7.00 -18.16
CA LEU A 1173 -5.53 5.68 -18.28
C LEU A 1173 -6.28 4.55 -17.55
N GLY A 1174 -7.19 4.87 -16.63
CA GLY A 1174 -8.01 3.87 -15.93
C GLY A 1174 -7.35 3.26 -14.69
N PRO A 1175 -7.78 2.05 -14.26
CA PRO A 1175 -8.69 1.13 -14.97
C PRO A 1175 -10.14 1.66 -14.99
N HIS A 1176 -10.83 1.54 -16.14
CA HIS A 1176 -12.20 2.07 -16.32
C HIS A 1176 -13.30 1.04 -16.09
N HIS A 1177 -13.01 -0.25 -16.28
CA HIS A 1177 -14.04 -1.31 -16.41
C HIS A 1177 -14.00 -2.39 -15.33
N ALA A 1178 -12.99 -2.38 -14.46
CA ALA A 1178 -12.79 -3.44 -13.46
C ALA A 1178 -13.45 -3.16 -12.10
N GLY A 1179 -14.20 -2.06 -11.96
CA GLY A 1179 -14.83 -1.66 -10.69
C GLY A 1179 -13.83 -1.36 -9.57
N ALA A 1180 -12.58 -1.06 -9.90
CA ALA A 1180 -11.51 -0.84 -8.93
C ALA A 1180 -11.81 0.39 -8.04
N GLY A 1181 -11.61 0.22 -6.73
CA GLY A 1181 -11.63 1.34 -5.80
C GLY A 1181 -10.52 2.34 -6.07
N LEU A 1182 -10.71 3.58 -5.63
CA LEU A 1182 -9.64 4.57 -5.62
C LEU A 1182 -8.57 4.15 -4.60
N GLY A 1183 -7.31 4.44 -4.90
CA GLY A 1183 -6.14 4.18 -4.07
C GLY A 1183 -5.53 2.78 -4.23
N SER A 1184 -6.04 1.94 -5.16
CA SER A 1184 -5.50 0.59 -5.43
C SER A 1184 -5.71 0.19 -6.90
N ALA A 1185 -4.64 -0.19 -7.59
CA ALA A 1185 -4.67 -0.67 -8.97
C ALA A 1185 -3.57 -1.70 -9.27
N TRP A 1186 -3.98 -2.82 -9.88
CA TRP A 1186 -3.07 -3.92 -10.27
C TRP A 1186 -3.05 -4.11 -11.79
N PRO A 1187 -1.98 -4.66 -12.38
CA PRO A 1187 -1.92 -4.96 -13.81
C PRO A 1187 -3.17 -5.73 -14.30
N GLY A 1188 -3.61 -6.73 -13.54
CA GLY A 1188 -4.79 -7.56 -13.85
C GLY A 1188 -6.12 -6.81 -13.94
N MET A 1189 -6.24 -5.62 -13.34
CA MET A 1189 -7.47 -4.80 -13.44
C MET A 1189 -7.59 -4.14 -14.81
N PHE A 1190 -6.49 -3.78 -15.45
CA PHE A 1190 -6.50 -3.19 -16.79
C PHE A 1190 -6.74 -4.24 -17.89
N GLN A 1191 -6.61 -5.53 -17.57
CA GLN A 1191 -6.81 -6.66 -18.49
C GLN A 1191 -8.29 -7.03 -18.65
N ARG A 1192 -9.18 -6.44 -17.85
CA ARG A 1192 -10.61 -6.75 -17.79
C ARG A 1192 -11.43 -5.62 -18.40
N GLY A 1193 -12.38 -5.99 -19.27
CA GLY A 1193 -13.40 -5.12 -19.82
C GLY A 1193 -14.60 -5.94 -20.33
N PRO A 1194 -15.78 -5.32 -20.52
CA PRO A 1194 -16.93 -5.97 -21.16
C PRO A 1194 -16.56 -6.72 -22.44
N GLU A 1195 -17.13 -7.91 -22.63
CA GLU A 1195 -16.77 -8.80 -23.75
C GLU A 1195 -17.15 -8.26 -25.13
N THR A 1196 -18.23 -7.48 -25.22
CA THR A 1196 -18.80 -6.97 -26.47
C THR A 1196 -19.09 -5.47 -26.37
N GLY A 1197 -18.41 -4.69 -27.20
CA GLY A 1197 -18.68 -3.27 -27.36
C GLY A 1197 -18.23 -2.39 -26.18
N PRO A 1198 -17.96 -1.09 -26.44
CA PRO A 1198 -17.88 -0.15 -25.34
C PRO A 1198 -19.20 -0.16 -24.58
N PRO A 1199 -19.18 -0.24 -23.24
CA PRO A 1199 -20.39 -0.10 -22.44
C PRO A 1199 -20.94 1.33 -22.59
N ALA A 1200 -22.13 1.60 -22.04
CA ALA A 1200 -22.66 2.96 -21.98
C ALA A 1200 -21.63 3.93 -21.35
N GLY A 1201 -21.53 5.16 -21.86
CA GLY A 1201 -20.48 6.10 -21.41
C GLY A 1201 -20.50 6.37 -19.90
N ASN A 1202 -21.68 6.43 -19.30
CA ASN A 1202 -21.87 6.59 -17.86
C ASN A 1202 -21.40 5.38 -17.01
N ALA A 1203 -21.13 4.23 -17.64
CA ALA A 1203 -20.59 3.04 -16.97
C ALA A 1203 -19.05 3.08 -16.78
N TYR A 1204 -18.34 4.02 -17.43
CA TYR A 1204 -16.90 4.19 -17.25
C TYR A 1204 -16.58 4.73 -15.85
N HIS A 1205 -15.71 4.03 -15.12
CA HIS A 1205 -15.27 4.45 -13.79
C HIS A 1205 -14.25 5.59 -13.85
N THR A 1206 -14.75 6.81 -13.66
CA THR A 1206 -14.03 8.09 -13.75
C THR A 1206 -14.44 9.02 -12.61
N VAL A 1207 -13.58 9.98 -12.28
CA VAL A 1207 -13.67 10.87 -11.12
C VAL A 1207 -14.05 12.29 -11.52
N ASP A 1208 -14.92 12.93 -10.74
CA ASP A 1208 -15.28 14.34 -10.88
C ASP A 1208 -14.22 15.24 -10.21
N TYR A 1209 -13.26 15.74 -10.98
CA TYR A 1209 -12.29 16.76 -10.54
C TYR A 1209 -12.87 18.18 -10.67
N GLY A 1210 -12.31 19.14 -9.94
CA GLY A 1210 -12.58 20.57 -10.08
C GLY A 1210 -12.88 21.32 -8.79
N LEU A 1211 -13.28 22.59 -8.91
CA LEU A 1211 -13.88 23.36 -7.82
C LEU A 1211 -15.40 23.15 -7.82
N PHE A 1212 -15.95 22.76 -6.68
CA PHE A 1212 -17.40 22.63 -6.50
C PHE A 1212 -18.02 23.87 -5.83
N LYS A 1213 -17.18 24.69 -5.19
CA LYS A 1213 -17.51 26.02 -4.70
C LYS A 1213 -16.44 27.02 -5.14
N PRO A 1214 -16.80 28.30 -5.34
CA PRO A 1214 -15.82 29.34 -5.59
C PRO A 1214 -14.77 29.41 -4.47
N PHE A 1215 -13.51 29.65 -4.84
CA PHE A 1215 -12.46 29.93 -3.87
C PHE A 1215 -12.69 31.29 -3.19
N VAL A 1216 -12.09 31.47 -2.00
CA VAL A 1216 -12.31 32.67 -1.17
C VAL A 1216 -10.97 33.31 -0.82
N LEU A 1217 -10.91 34.64 -0.85
CA LEU A 1217 -9.78 35.42 -0.33
C LEU A 1217 -10.15 35.95 1.08
N THR A 1218 -9.43 35.52 2.10
CA THR A 1218 -9.65 35.91 3.51
C THR A 1218 -8.52 36.83 3.97
N GLN A 1219 -8.86 37.94 4.64
CA GLN A 1219 -7.89 38.76 5.39
C GLN A 1219 -7.87 38.32 6.85
N ARG A 1220 -6.68 38.23 7.45
CA ARG A 1220 -6.49 37.93 8.87
C ARG A 1220 -5.74 39.09 9.51
N LEU A 1221 -6.36 39.74 10.48
CA LEU A 1221 -5.74 40.85 11.21
C LEU A 1221 -5.05 40.34 12.48
N THR A 1222 -3.84 40.81 12.74
CA THR A 1222 -3.14 40.61 14.02
C THR A 1222 -3.38 41.85 14.89
N LYS A 1223 -3.89 41.66 16.11
CA LYS A 1223 -4.02 42.74 17.12
C LYS A 1223 -2.70 43.04 17.81
#